data_AF-A0A7X4IAF4-F1
#
_entry.id   AF-A0A7X4IAF4-F1
#
_cell.length_a   1.000
_cell.length_b   1.000
_cell.length_c   1.000
_cell.angle_alpha   90.00
_cell.angle_beta   90.00
_cell.angle_gamma   90.00
#
_symmetry.space_group_name_H-M   'P 1'
#
loop_
_entity.id
_entity.type
_entity.pdbx_description
1 polymer ?
#
loop_
_entity_poly.entity_id
_entity_poly.type
_entity_poly.pdbx_seq_one_letter_code
_entity_poly.pdbx_strand_id
1 'polypeptide(L)'
;MKKMKKLLALMCIAIAALIWLPGLKFPVEAGGIDYEEMVLVESGEDVTLSINLSKLNLPAGFEVGSCNWITDGETVSADGGTVSADGLSYTLRNVTKSQFVYVSISDKNSRDGKFCEFYIYVNSSNITAKAVGNNTVIANSGEKVTLKVSASSNQGKLTYTWYKGQSYGGDVGQLGHKASYTCTAPVNKTKKLKTEDYHCVISDEMGNSSTVSFTVYVNSTAKESKLKTNKVYILTWDSQVEQAIKAVNKKYPSYTKNIEVIKYEVGGGSAEYYALVQQKLANNPEATFIVLMDSAKLDVLLSTGVFTDLDKLGLTDAYSQSYPYTRKAGTYKGKLVAMTPEATPGAFMFDPDIAQKVLGTSDPEKVQKMIGTADGYLSVAAKMKEAGYYMTSGASKYTMSGCEGILNNMIGDTSYSYEDNSKVFMLSEADKKTVEKIAKATRRNGYDTGSSMWSSAWVADMTSGKVFGWFSGTWGQYSITFDKPMAACQGPFAYNWGGTYYAIKSGRQDEAAVQFLKALCCDPSVMSSLGDLPNNTVAAQKVISKGKNPAAMKNNQNIYKVFDKMARSINGGSYKISKPKVSLTSNGIVKGSDGKYYYVKKGLIQSGRSGFIKVGKKTYYIKKGVVQNKKTGFVKKGKKYYYVKKGVCSTKNEFVKVGKKTYYLNKGAKNTKTGFVKVGKATYYVKKGLKTDKTAFIKNGKKECYVKNGVWKKSYTGNVTYRKHVYYVKKGVKVKKVR
;
A
#
# COMPACT_ATOMS: atom_id res chain seq x y z
N MET A 1 28.41 25.51 -32.75
CA MET A 1 29.67 26.29 -32.65
C MET A 1 29.52 27.79 -32.36
N LYS A 2 28.39 28.48 -32.65
CA LYS A 2 28.18 29.90 -32.23
C LYS A 2 27.72 30.11 -30.77
N LYS A 3 27.31 29.05 -30.04
CA LYS A 3 26.86 29.14 -28.63
C LYS A 3 27.99 29.04 -27.59
N MET A 4 29.14 28.44 -27.91
CA MET A 4 30.30 28.39 -27.00
C MET A 4 31.07 29.72 -26.89
N LYS A 5 31.01 30.59 -27.91
CA LYS A 5 31.70 31.90 -27.87
C LYS A 5 30.99 32.96 -27.02
N LYS A 6 29.69 32.82 -26.73
CA LYS A 6 28.96 33.76 -25.86
C LYS A 6 29.09 33.42 -24.36
N LEU A 7 29.30 32.16 -24.00
CA LEU A 7 29.55 31.76 -22.61
C LEU A 7 30.95 32.18 -22.14
N LEU A 8 31.97 32.06 -23.00
CA LEU A 8 33.32 32.54 -22.70
C LEU A 8 33.39 34.07 -22.57
N ALA A 9 32.63 34.82 -23.37
CA ALA A 9 32.64 36.28 -23.32
C ALA A 9 32.00 36.85 -22.04
N LEU A 10 31.00 36.17 -21.46
CA LEU A 10 30.36 36.57 -20.20
C LEU A 10 31.22 36.22 -18.98
N MET A 11 31.98 35.11 -19.02
CA MET A 11 32.98 34.80 -17.98
C MET A 11 34.15 35.80 -17.98
N CYS A 12 34.57 36.31 -19.14
CA CYS A 12 35.62 37.34 -19.20
C CYS A 12 35.18 38.71 -18.69
N ILE A 13 33.88 39.04 -18.73
CA ILE A 13 33.36 40.34 -18.25
C ILE A 13 33.25 40.37 -16.72
N ALA A 14 32.97 39.23 -16.07
CA ALA A 14 32.97 39.14 -14.60
C ALA A 14 34.40 39.23 -14.01
N ILE A 15 35.39 38.70 -14.72
CA ILE A 15 36.81 38.80 -14.33
C ILE A 15 37.35 40.22 -14.57
N ALA A 16 36.90 40.92 -15.61
CA ALA A 16 37.36 42.29 -15.90
C ALA A 16 36.84 43.36 -14.92
N ALA A 17 35.69 43.14 -14.27
CA ALA A 17 35.11 44.10 -13.32
C ALA A 17 35.81 44.11 -11.94
N LEU A 18 36.55 43.05 -11.60
CA LEU A 18 37.35 42.96 -10.36
C LEU A 18 38.76 43.58 -10.49
N ILE A 19 39.19 43.94 -11.70
CA ILE A 19 40.55 44.46 -11.98
C ILE A 19 40.64 46.00 -11.82
N TRP A 20 39.55 46.71 -11.51
CA TRP A 20 39.51 48.18 -11.45
C TRP A 20 39.20 48.79 -10.06
N LEU A 21 39.55 48.10 -8.98
CA LEU A 21 39.72 48.74 -7.67
C LEU A 21 41.23 48.96 -7.41
N PRO A 22 41.69 50.22 -7.31
CA PRO A 22 43.11 50.50 -7.14
C PRO A 22 43.52 50.21 -5.70
N GLY A 23 44.19 49.06 -5.47
CA GLY A 23 44.82 48.82 -4.17
C GLY A 23 45.06 47.38 -3.72
N LEU A 24 45.37 46.42 -4.60
CA LEU A 24 45.97 45.15 -4.16
C LEU A 24 46.96 44.63 -5.21
N LYS A 25 48.25 44.57 -4.83
CA LYS A 25 49.29 43.89 -5.61
C LYS A 25 49.27 42.41 -5.25
N PHE A 26 48.82 41.55 -6.16
CA PHE A 26 49.12 40.12 -6.10
C PHE A 26 50.26 39.80 -7.08
N PRO A 27 51.35 39.12 -6.65
CA PRO A 27 52.34 38.59 -7.57
C PRO A 27 51.75 37.38 -8.33
N VAL A 28 51.96 37.39 -9.64
CA VAL A 28 51.49 36.41 -10.62
C VAL A 28 52.45 35.21 -10.66
N GLU A 29 51.91 34.01 -10.44
CA GLU A 29 52.14 32.78 -11.24
C GLU A 29 51.16 31.71 -10.74
N ALA A 30 50.13 31.40 -11.54
CA ALA A 30 49.12 30.40 -11.20
C ALA A 30 49.70 28.99 -11.38
N GLY A 31 50.19 28.40 -10.29
CA GLY A 31 50.44 26.96 -10.20
C GLY A 31 49.13 26.18 -10.27
N GLY A 32 49.13 25.01 -10.93
CA GLY A 32 47.97 24.12 -10.98
C GLY A 32 47.63 23.57 -9.59
N ILE A 33 46.35 23.28 -9.36
CA ILE A 33 45.86 22.67 -8.10
C ILE A 33 46.45 21.27 -7.96
N ASP A 34 47.16 21.00 -6.85
CA ASP A 34 47.82 19.71 -6.58
C ASP A 34 46.89 18.71 -5.87
N TYR A 35 45.90 19.21 -5.11
CA TYR A 35 45.00 18.40 -4.28
C TYR A 35 43.64 19.10 -4.10
N GLU A 36 42.55 18.36 -4.27
CA GLU A 36 41.19 18.83 -4.02
C GLU A 36 40.48 17.89 -3.04
N GLU A 37 39.82 18.45 -2.02
CA GLU A 37 39.04 17.70 -1.05
C GLU A 37 37.68 18.36 -0.77
N MET A 38 36.61 17.56 -0.84
CA MET A 38 35.26 18.02 -0.51
C MET A 38 34.92 17.63 0.94
N VAL A 39 34.48 18.61 1.72
CA VAL A 39 34.11 18.42 3.13
C VAL A 39 32.66 18.82 3.35
N LEU A 40 31.86 17.88 3.86
CA LEU A 40 30.44 18.12 4.17
C LEU A 40 30.29 18.53 5.64
N VAL A 41 29.62 19.64 5.90
CA VAL A 41 29.33 20.14 7.26
C VAL A 41 27.85 20.49 7.40
N GLU A 42 27.22 20.17 8.52
CA GLU A 42 25.84 20.60 8.80
C GLU A 42 25.82 22.12 9.08
N SER A 43 24.76 22.81 8.66
CA SER A 43 24.67 24.27 8.86
C SER A 43 24.77 24.64 10.35
N GLY A 44 25.78 25.45 10.69
CA GLY A 44 26.06 25.90 12.05
C GLY A 44 27.04 25.03 12.84
N GLU A 45 27.54 23.93 12.28
CA GLU A 45 28.62 23.15 12.89
C GLU A 45 30.00 23.74 12.57
N ASP A 46 30.97 23.39 13.41
CA ASP A 46 32.39 23.65 13.17
C ASP A 46 32.97 22.60 12.21
N VAL A 47 33.93 22.98 11.37
CA VAL A 47 34.62 22.07 10.44
C VAL A 47 36.12 22.25 10.53
N THR A 48 36.85 21.14 10.69
CA THR A 48 38.32 21.13 10.65
C THR A 48 38.77 20.50 9.34
N LEU A 49 39.49 21.28 8.55
CA LEU A 49 40.19 20.86 7.34
C LEU A 49 41.61 20.44 7.71
N SER A 50 42.11 19.34 7.15
CA SER A 50 43.45 18.85 7.40
C SER A 50 44.13 18.49 6.10
N ILE A 51 45.36 18.96 5.91
CA ILE A 51 46.17 18.65 4.73
C ILE A 51 46.61 17.18 4.78
N ASN A 52 46.25 16.39 3.77
CA ASN A 52 46.73 15.03 3.63
C ASN A 52 48.02 14.98 2.80
N LEU A 53 49.16 15.12 3.46
CA LEU A 53 50.48 15.12 2.81
C LEU A 53 50.75 13.85 1.98
N SER A 54 50.16 12.70 2.34
CA SER A 54 50.36 11.44 1.59
C SER A 54 49.69 11.40 0.23
N LYS A 55 48.73 12.29 -0.03
CA LYS A 55 48.03 12.42 -1.31
C LYS A 55 48.67 13.47 -2.23
N LEU A 56 49.58 14.28 -1.70
CA LEU A 56 50.35 15.24 -2.48
C LEU A 56 51.52 14.49 -3.13
N ASN A 57 51.72 14.67 -4.43
CA ASN A 57 52.89 14.15 -5.14
C ASN A 57 54.11 15.04 -4.80
N LEU A 58 54.66 14.85 -3.60
CA LEU A 58 55.75 15.66 -3.07
C LEU A 58 57.11 15.21 -3.64
N PRO A 59 57.97 16.14 -4.10
CA PRO A 59 59.31 15.80 -4.56
C PRO A 59 60.19 15.33 -3.40
N ALA A 60 61.23 14.55 -3.72
CA ALA A 60 62.19 14.07 -2.72
C ALA A 60 62.93 15.25 -2.06
N GLY A 61 62.87 15.34 -0.72
CA GLY A 61 63.48 16.43 0.05
C GLY A 61 62.55 17.61 0.37
N PHE A 62 61.27 17.55 -0.02
CA PHE A 62 60.26 18.55 0.33
C PHE A 62 60.06 18.62 1.86
N GLU A 63 60.32 19.78 2.46
CA GLU A 63 60.10 20.01 3.88
C GLU A 63 59.07 21.13 4.06
N VAL A 64 57.93 20.83 4.70
CA VAL A 64 56.83 21.78 4.89
C VAL A 64 57.33 23.02 5.63
N GLY A 65 57.25 24.17 4.96
CA GLY A 65 57.53 25.49 5.50
C GLY A 65 56.29 26.10 6.16
N SER A 66 55.74 27.15 5.56
CA SER A 66 54.49 27.80 5.98
C SER A 66 53.28 27.28 5.19
N CYS A 67 52.16 27.10 5.90
CA CYS A 67 50.84 26.81 5.33
C CYS A 67 49.96 28.06 5.46
N ASN A 68 49.63 28.68 4.33
CA ASN A 68 48.83 29.90 4.27
C ASN A 68 47.41 29.55 3.83
N TRP A 69 46.49 29.55 4.78
CA TRP A 69 45.06 29.30 4.56
C TRP A 69 44.35 30.61 4.14
N ILE A 70 43.42 30.51 3.19
CA ILE A 70 42.69 31.63 2.59
C ILE A 70 41.24 31.20 2.35
N THR A 71 40.27 32.05 2.69
CA THR A 71 38.84 31.80 2.50
C THR A 71 38.22 32.92 1.67
N ASP A 72 37.56 32.59 0.56
CA ASP A 72 36.85 33.57 -0.30
C ASP A 72 37.66 34.85 -0.66
N GLY A 73 38.99 34.72 -0.77
CA GLY A 73 39.91 35.82 -1.10
C GLY A 73 40.42 36.64 0.09
N GLU A 74 40.02 36.31 1.32
CA GLU A 74 40.49 36.93 2.56
C GLU A 74 41.44 36.00 3.35
N THR A 75 42.35 36.62 4.13
CA THR A 75 43.27 35.87 5.01
C THR A 75 42.55 35.43 6.29
N VAL A 76 42.91 34.25 6.80
CA VAL A 76 42.29 33.52 7.95
C VAL A 76 42.10 34.28 9.27
N SER A 77 42.61 35.51 9.40
CA SER A 77 42.31 36.36 10.56
C SER A 77 40.95 37.07 10.47
N ALA A 78 40.32 37.11 9.29
CA ALA A 78 39.09 37.89 9.05
C ALA A 78 37.79 37.07 9.18
N ASP A 79 37.84 35.76 9.00
CA ASP A 79 36.69 34.84 8.98
C ASP A 79 36.47 34.10 10.31
N GLY A 80 37.32 34.34 11.31
CA GLY A 80 37.15 33.86 12.69
C GLY A 80 37.52 32.38 12.91
N GLY A 81 38.20 31.74 11.96
CA GLY A 81 38.71 30.39 12.13
C GLY A 81 40.03 30.32 12.92
N THR A 82 40.54 29.10 13.11
CA THR A 82 41.77 28.85 13.89
C THR A 82 42.66 27.84 13.18
N VAL A 83 43.92 28.21 12.95
CA VAL A 83 44.96 27.32 12.38
C VAL A 83 45.63 26.54 13.51
N SER A 84 45.92 25.25 13.29
CA SER A 84 46.65 24.41 14.24
C SER A 84 48.09 24.87 14.45
N ALA A 85 48.70 24.50 15.58
CA ALA A 85 50.07 24.92 15.90
C ALA A 85 51.14 24.43 14.90
N ASP A 86 50.87 23.35 14.18
CA ASP A 86 51.70 22.80 13.10
C ASP A 86 51.37 23.37 11.71
N GLY A 87 50.34 24.23 11.61
CA GLY A 87 49.89 24.84 10.36
C GLY A 87 49.10 23.90 9.42
N LEU A 88 49.04 22.61 9.72
CA LEU A 88 48.53 21.59 8.79
C LEU A 88 47.01 21.44 8.81
N SER A 89 46.33 22.06 9.78
CA SER A 89 44.88 22.02 9.89
C SER A 89 44.29 23.41 10.13
N TYR A 90 43.07 23.61 9.63
CA TYR A 90 42.33 24.85 9.78
C TYR A 90 40.89 24.56 10.18
N THR A 91 40.44 25.17 11.29
CA THR A 91 39.07 25.00 11.81
C THR A 91 38.25 26.25 11.58
N LEU A 92 37.20 26.14 10.78
CA LEU A 92 36.17 27.18 10.65
C LEU A 92 35.05 26.90 11.65
N ARG A 93 34.57 27.94 12.33
CA ARG A 93 33.49 27.82 13.30
C ARG A 93 32.15 28.26 12.72
N ASN A 94 31.07 27.58 13.13
CA ASN A 94 29.69 27.95 12.81
C ASN A 94 29.47 28.17 11.30
N VAL A 95 29.86 27.19 10.47
CA VAL A 95 29.83 27.34 9.03
C VAL A 95 28.39 27.28 8.52
N THR A 96 27.93 28.36 7.90
CA THR A 96 26.53 28.52 7.47
C THR A 96 26.35 28.60 5.95
N LYS A 97 27.45 28.70 5.19
CA LYS A 97 27.46 28.82 3.73
C LYS A 97 28.55 27.94 3.12
N SER A 98 28.27 27.34 1.97
CA SER A 98 29.29 26.62 1.20
C SER A 98 30.33 27.61 0.66
N GLN A 99 31.60 27.26 0.77
CA GLN A 99 32.71 28.16 0.45
C GLN A 99 33.96 27.38 0.05
N PHE A 100 34.87 28.07 -0.65
CA PHE A 100 36.18 27.52 -0.98
C PHE A 100 37.19 27.96 0.08
N VAL A 101 38.03 27.01 0.47
CA VAL A 101 39.18 27.26 1.33
C VAL A 101 40.42 26.81 0.59
N TYR A 102 41.34 27.74 0.39
CA TYR A 102 42.61 27.50 -0.27
C TYR A 102 43.70 27.37 0.78
N VAL A 103 44.67 26.50 0.53
CA VAL A 103 45.92 26.52 1.27
C VAL A 103 47.11 26.44 0.34
N SER A 104 48.02 27.39 0.50
CA SER A 104 49.34 27.37 -0.13
C SER A 104 50.36 26.84 0.87
N ILE A 105 51.09 25.80 0.48
CA ILE A 105 52.10 25.12 1.28
C ILE A 105 53.45 25.45 0.66
N SER A 106 54.32 26.15 1.38
CA SER A 106 55.69 26.39 0.92
C SER A 106 56.62 25.24 1.29
N ASP A 107 57.64 25.03 0.46
CA ASP A 107 58.81 24.22 0.79
C ASP A 107 59.87 25.11 1.45
N LYS A 108 60.50 24.68 2.55
CA LYS A 108 61.61 25.41 3.18
C LYS A 108 62.85 25.48 2.27
N ASN A 109 62.99 24.50 1.38
CA ASN A 109 64.24 24.24 0.65
C ASN A 109 64.21 24.69 -0.82
N SER A 110 63.07 25.21 -1.30
CA SER A 110 62.92 25.65 -2.68
C SER A 110 61.91 26.80 -2.83
N ARG A 111 61.78 27.35 -4.04
CA ARG A 111 60.70 28.31 -4.37
C ARG A 111 59.41 27.61 -4.81
N ASP A 112 59.41 26.28 -4.85
CA ASP A 112 58.25 25.51 -5.26
C ASP A 112 57.25 25.39 -4.10
N GLY A 113 55.97 25.55 -4.40
CA GLY A 113 54.88 25.43 -3.43
C GLY A 113 53.82 24.45 -3.91
N LYS A 114 53.01 23.94 -2.98
CA LYS A 114 51.84 23.12 -3.26
C LYS A 114 50.56 23.87 -2.96
N PHE A 115 49.57 23.69 -3.81
CA PHE A 115 48.27 24.33 -3.66
C PHE A 115 47.19 23.26 -3.46
N CYS A 116 46.52 23.31 -2.31
CA CYS A 116 45.36 22.48 -2.03
C CYS A 116 44.10 23.34 -2.01
N GLU A 117 43.02 22.80 -2.54
CA GLU A 117 41.69 23.37 -2.47
C GLU A 117 40.78 22.46 -1.65
N PHE A 118 40.10 23.06 -0.66
CA PHE A 118 39.03 22.42 0.07
C PHE A 118 37.72 23.08 -0.30
N TYR A 119 36.77 22.29 -0.77
CA TYR A 119 35.42 22.76 -0.99
C TYR A 119 34.55 22.35 0.19
N ILE A 120 34.19 23.33 1.02
CA ILE A 120 33.25 23.11 2.13
C ILE A 120 31.85 23.19 1.56
N TYR A 121 31.16 22.06 1.61
CA TYR A 121 29.75 21.99 1.29
C TYR A 121 28.95 22.02 2.60
N VAL A 122 28.23 23.11 2.82
CA VAL A 122 27.27 23.14 3.92
C VAL A 122 26.04 22.37 3.48
N ASN A 123 25.70 21.32 4.22
CA ASN A 123 24.44 20.63 4.11
C ASN A 123 23.33 21.58 4.59
N SER A 124 22.86 22.45 3.71
CA SER A 124 21.85 23.48 3.95
C SER A 124 20.63 23.31 3.07
N SER A 125 20.12 22.09 2.87
CA SER A 125 18.83 21.89 2.17
C SER A 125 17.65 22.36 3.04
N ASN A 126 17.61 23.67 3.28
CA ASN A 126 16.67 24.41 4.09
C ASN A 126 15.38 24.75 3.33
N ILE A 127 15.42 24.69 2.00
CA ILE A 127 14.22 24.79 1.17
C ILE A 127 13.54 23.43 1.13
N THR A 128 12.53 23.25 1.96
CA THR A 128 11.61 22.11 1.83
C THR A 128 10.54 22.47 0.80
N ALA A 129 10.58 21.86 -0.39
CA ALA A 129 9.60 22.09 -1.45
C ALA A 129 8.92 20.79 -1.88
N LYS A 130 7.61 20.81 -2.11
CA LYS A 130 6.86 19.64 -2.59
C LYS A 130 5.69 20.04 -3.47
N ALA A 131 5.23 19.12 -4.31
CA ALA A 131 3.97 19.29 -5.01
C ALA A 131 2.80 19.35 -4.01
N VAL A 132 1.84 20.23 -4.27
CA VAL A 132 0.55 20.24 -3.57
C VAL A 132 -0.38 19.27 -4.30
N GLY A 133 -0.46 18.04 -3.80
CA GLY A 133 -1.15 16.93 -4.44
C GLY A 133 -0.19 16.06 -5.25
N ASN A 134 -0.70 15.39 -6.30
CA ASN A 134 0.13 14.53 -7.15
C ASN A 134 0.97 15.36 -8.12
N ASN A 135 2.25 15.03 -8.24
CA ASN A 135 3.13 15.60 -9.25
C ASN A 135 2.93 14.97 -10.65
N THR A 136 2.28 13.82 -10.72
CA THR A 136 1.76 13.24 -11.96
C THR A 136 0.30 13.66 -12.12
N VAL A 137 0.01 14.39 -13.19
CA VAL A 137 -1.36 14.84 -13.49
C VAL A 137 -1.84 14.20 -14.78
N ILE A 138 -3.09 13.74 -14.78
CA ILE A 138 -3.75 13.21 -15.98
C ILE A 138 -4.78 14.23 -16.42
N ALA A 139 -4.71 14.61 -17.68
CA ALA A 139 -5.54 15.65 -18.27
C ALA A 139 -6.13 15.16 -19.58
N ASN A 140 -7.35 15.58 -19.88
CA ASN A 140 -7.91 15.40 -21.21
C ASN A 140 -7.27 16.38 -22.19
N SER A 141 -7.25 16.02 -23.46
CA SER A 141 -6.80 16.89 -24.55
C SER A 141 -7.48 18.27 -24.47
N GLY A 142 -6.69 19.34 -24.30
CA GLY A 142 -7.17 20.72 -24.17
C GLY A 142 -7.64 21.12 -22.76
N GLU A 143 -7.59 20.22 -21.78
CA GLU A 143 -7.94 20.52 -20.39
C GLU A 143 -6.90 21.47 -19.77
N LYS A 144 -7.37 22.45 -19.00
CA LYS A 144 -6.50 23.31 -18.20
C LYS A 144 -6.13 22.61 -16.90
N VAL A 145 -4.85 22.52 -16.63
CA VAL A 145 -4.29 21.86 -15.44
C VAL A 145 -3.53 22.89 -14.63
N THR A 146 -3.82 22.98 -13.33
CA THR A 146 -3.05 23.82 -12.40
C THR A 146 -2.10 22.97 -11.57
N LEU A 147 -0.80 23.19 -11.78
CA LEU A 147 0.30 22.65 -11.01
C LEU A 147 0.60 23.57 -9.83
N LYS A 148 0.90 23.01 -8.66
CA LYS A 148 1.06 23.77 -7.42
C LYS A 148 2.21 23.23 -6.59
N VAL A 149 3.01 24.12 -6.04
CA VAL A 149 4.12 23.83 -5.14
C VAL A 149 3.85 24.46 -3.78
N SER A 150 4.22 23.76 -2.73
CA SER A 150 4.33 24.29 -1.37
C SER A 150 5.80 24.22 -0.99
N ALA A 151 6.36 25.36 -0.61
CA ALA A 151 7.74 25.45 -0.19
C ALA A 151 7.88 26.34 1.05
N SER A 152 8.88 26.04 1.88
CA SER A 152 9.30 26.86 3.01
C SER A 152 10.83 26.90 3.08
N SER A 153 11.37 28.01 3.54
CA SER A 153 12.79 28.19 3.87
C SER A 153 12.89 28.87 5.23
N ASN A 154 13.91 28.52 6.01
CA ASN A 154 14.31 29.24 7.22
C ASN A 154 15.29 30.40 6.90
N GLN A 155 15.67 30.57 5.63
CA GLN A 155 16.74 31.48 5.17
C GLN A 155 16.26 32.55 4.17
N GLY A 156 15.01 33.01 4.30
CA GLY A 156 14.52 34.20 3.60
C GLY A 156 13.37 33.97 2.62
N LYS A 157 13.15 34.92 1.71
CA LYS A 157 12.02 34.91 0.79
C LYS A 157 12.23 33.92 -0.34
N LEU A 158 11.16 33.19 -0.70
CA LEU A 158 11.18 32.23 -1.81
C LEU A 158 10.77 32.88 -3.13
N THR A 159 11.52 32.55 -4.17
CA THR A 159 11.20 32.79 -5.57
C THR A 159 10.83 31.49 -6.26
N TYR A 160 9.96 31.56 -7.28
CA TYR A 160 9.50 30.40 -8.04
C TYR A 160 9.72 30.70 -9.51
N THR A 161 10.19 29.72 -10.29
CA THR A 161 10.32 29.86 -11.74
C THR A 161 9.93 28.56 -12.42
N TRP A 162 8.98 28.64 -13.36
CA TRP A 162 8.45 27.47 -14.06
C TRP A 162 9.07 27.29 -15.44
N TYR A 163 9.35 26.04 -15.81
CA TYR A 163 9.93 25.62 -17.08
C TYR A 163 9.12 24.47 -17.70
N LYS A 164 9.21 24.30 -19.04
CA LYS A 164 8.63 23.16 -19.79
C LYS A 164 9.75 22.33 -20.42
N GLY A 165 9.65 21.00 -20.31
CA GLY A 165 10.62 20.05 -20.87
C GLY A 165 11.91 19.91 -20.05
N GLN A 166 12.91 19.20 -20.59
CA GLN A 166 14.11 18.78 -19.83
C GLN A 166 15.17 19.88 -19.58
N SER A 167 14.96 21.10 -20.07
CA SER A 167 15.97 22.16 -20.01
C SER A 167 15.91 22.92 -18.68
N TYR A 168 16.88 22.65 -17.80
CA TYR A 168 17.15 23.50 -16.62
C TYR A 168 18.20 24.55 -16.99
N GLY A 169 17.96 25.83 -16.66
CA GLY A 169 19.03 26.84 -16.64
C GLY A 169 19.44 27.47 -17.98
N GLY A 170 18.51 28.12 -18.70
CA GLY A 170 18.83 29.08 -19.75
C GLY A 170 17.64 29.98 -20.07
N ASP A 171 17.88 31.16 -20.67
CA ASP A 171 16.88 32.19 -21.06
C ASP A 171 15.83 31.73 -22.11
N VAL A 172 15.61 30.43 -22.25
CA VAL A 172 14.66 29.84 -23.20
C VAL A 172 13.47 29.27 -22.41
N GLY A 173 12.41 30.06 -22.26
CA GLY A 173 11.07 29.54 -21.96
C GLY A 173 10.66 29.44 -20.48
N GLN A 174 10.91 30.50 -19.69
CA GLN A 174 10.24 30.67 -18.39
C GLN A 174 8.72 30.86 -18.58
N LEU A 175 7.91 30.21 -17.75
CA LEU A 175 6.44 30.16 -17.91
C LEU A 175 5.68 30.96 -16.85
N GLY A 176 6.26 31.17 -15.68
CA GLY A 176 5.61 31.87 -14.57
C GLY A 176 6.43 31.88 -13.29
N HIS A 177 6.05 32.76 -12.35
CA HIS A 177 6.83 33.05 -11.13
C HIS A 177 6.08 32.88 -9.80
N LYS A 178 4.93 32.20 -9.83
CA LYS A 178 4.12 31.95 -8.63
C LYS A 178 4.29 30.51 -8.18
N ALA A 179 3.94 30.24 -6.93
CA ALA A 179 3.86 28.87 -6.39
C ALA A 179 2.88 27.96 -7.15
N SER A 180 2.04 28.52 -8.04
CA SER A 180 1.17 27.75 -8.94
C SER A 180 1.30 28.19 -10.38
N TYR A 181 1.20 27.24 -11.31
CA TYR A 181 1.21 27.47 -12.74
C TYR A 181 0.09 26.68 -13.43
N THR A 182 -0.65 27.31 -14.35
CA THR A 182 -1.71 26.64 -15.12
C THR A 182 -1.30 26.46 -16.56
N CYS A 183 -1.23 25.21 -17.02
CA CYS A 183 -0.97 24.85 -18.40
C CYS A 183 -2.24 24.33 -19.09
N THR A 184 -2.25 24.35 -20.42
CA THR A 184 -3.28 23.69 -21.23
C THR A 184 -2.69 22.42 -21.80
N ALA A 185 -3.29 21.27 -21.50
CA ALA A 185 -2.87 19.99 -22.03
C ALA A 185 -2.92 20.01 -23.56
N PRO A 186 -1.86 19.59 -24.27
CA PRO A 186 -1.82 19.60 -25.73
C PRO A 186 -2.91 18.72 -26.32
N VAL A 187 -3.25 18.94 -27.59
CA VAL A 187 -4.16 18.04 -28.28
C VAL A 187 -3.49 16.68 -28.52
N ASN A 188 -4.09 15.59 -28.02
CA ASN A 188 -3.63 14.22 -28.28
C ASN A 188 -4.64 13.46 -29.15
N LYS A 189 -4.31 13.27 -30.43
CA LYS A 189 -5.13 12.51 -31.41
C LYS A 189 -4.65 11.07 -31.59
N THR A 190 -3.60 10.65 -30.89
CA THR A 190 -2.99 9.32 -31.05
C THR A 190 -3.51 8.37 -29.98
N LYS A 191 -3.52 7.05 -30.22
CA LYS A 191 -3.94 6.07 -29.21
C LYS A 191 -2.96 5.93 -28.03
N LYS A 192 -1.76 6.50 -28.13
CA LYS A 192 -0.76 6.49 -27.06
C LYS A 192 -0.95 7.69 -26.14
N LEU A 193 -0.51 7.56 -24.89
CA LEU A 193 -0.39 8.73 -24.01
C LEU A 193 0.65 9.68 -24.58
N LYS A 194 0.39 10.97 -24.40
CA LYS A 194 1.37 12.03 -24.62
C LYS A 194 1.76 12.60 -23.27
N THR A 195 3.03 12.92 -23.07
CA THR A 195 3.53 13.56 -21.85
C THR A 195 3.99 14.98 -22.13
N GLU A 196 3.80 15.85 -21.14
CA GLU A 196 4.50 17.13 -21.07
C GLU A 196 5.05 17.31 -19.65
N ASP A 197 6.36 17.57 -19.56
CA ASP A 197 7.03 17.77 -18.28
C ASP A 197 7.14 19.26 -17.96
N TYR A 198 6.96 19.58 -16.68
CA TYR A 198 7.07 20.92 -16.13
C TYR A 198 7.92 20.88 -14.87
N HIS A 199 8.71 21.91 -14.66
CA HIS A 199 9.58 22.01 -13.49
C HIS A 199 9.40 23.37 -12.84
N CYS A 200 9.24 23.38 -11.52
CA CYS A 200 9.29 24.59 -10.73
C CYS A 200 10.61 24.59 -9.97
N VAL A 201 11.48 25.56 -10.26
CA VAL A 201 12.68 25.85 -9.48
C VAL A 201 12.29 26.86 -8.41
N ILE A 202 12.55 26.51 -7.17
CA ILE A 202 12.29 27.33 -5.99
C ILE A 202 13.64 27.75 -5.43
N SER A 203 13.91 29.05 -5.37
CA SER A 203 15.18 29.56 -4.86
C SER A 203 14.94 30.54 -3.72
N ASP A 204 15.83 30.55 -2.74
CA ASP A 204 15.87 31.58 -1.70
C ASP A 204 16.89 32.67 -2.02
N GLU A 205 16.94 33.69 -1.16
CA GLU A 205 17.81 34.86 -1.30
C GLU A 205 19.30 34.51 -1.08
N MET A 206 19.60 33.33 -0.54
CA MET A 206 20.95 32.85 -0.24
C MET A 206 21.54 31.98 -1.37
N GLY A 207 20.79 31.79 -2.46
CA GLY A 207 21.21 30.99 -3.61
C GLY A 207 20.93 29.49 -3.47
N ASN A 208 20.27 29.05 -2.39
CA ASN A 208 19.80 27.67 -2.31
C ASN A 208 18.67 27.48 -3.33
N SER A 209 18.56 26.29 -3.90
CA SER A 209 17.43 25.95 -4.76
C SER A 209 16.94 24.53 -4.55
N SER A 210 15.63 24.33 -4.75
CA SER A 210 14.98 23.03 -4.82
C SER A 210 14.10 22.98 -6.06
N THR A 211 13.96 21.81 -6.66
CA THR A 211 13.15 21.63 -7.87
C THR A 211 12.00 20.66 -7.61
N VAL A 212 10.79 21.07 -8.00
CA VAL A 212 9.62 20.19 -8.03
C VAL A 212 9.21 19.95 -9.47
N SER A 213 9.31 18.70 -9.91
CA SER A 213 8.96 18.25 -11.26
C SER A 213 7.52 17.73 -11.31
N PHE A 214 6.82 18.02 -12.40
CA PHE A 214 5.49 17.54 -12.72
C PHE A 214 5.48 16.90 -14.10
N THR A 215 4.74 15.81 -14.26
CA THR A 215 4.47 15.20 -15.58
C THR A 215 2.97 15.23 -15.83
N VAL A 216 2.57 15.86 -16.92
CA VAL A 216 1.18 15.88 -17.38
C VAL A 216 1.00 14.82 -18.47
N TYR A 217 0.30 13.74 -18.12
CA TYR A 217 -0.15 12.73 -19.07
C TYR A 217 -1.46 13.17 -19.71
N VAL A 218 -1.50 13.13 -21.03
CA VAL A 218 -2.60 13.67 -21.81
C VAL A 218 -3.36 12.53 -22.46
N ASN A 219 -4.61 12.38 -22.03
CA ASN A 219 -5.53 11.40 -22.58
C ASN A 219 -5.81 11.69 -24.06
N SER A 220 -5.87 10.59 -24.80
CA SER A 220 -6.25 10.60 -26.21
C SER A 220 -7.71 11.00 -26.42
N THR A 221 -7.96 11.72 -27.51
CA THR A 221 -9.29 11.93 -28.11
C THR A 221 -9.66 10.86 -29.13
N ALA A 222 -8.74 9.94 -29.46
CA ALA A 222 -9.01 8.85 -30.37
C ALA A 222 -10.05 7.89 -29.76
N LYS A 223 -11.12 7.63 -30.52
CA LYS A 223 -12.15 6.67 -30.09
C LYS A 223 -11.56 5.27 -30.04
N GLU A 224 -11.64 4.64 -28.87
CA GLU A 224 -11.41 3.20 -28.72
C GLU A 224 -12.72 2.42 -28.93
N SER A 225 -12.62 1.17 -29.38
CA SER A 225 -13.75 0.25 -29.39
C SER A 225 -14.20 -0.04 -27.95
N LYS A 226 -15.51 0.01 -27.70
CA LYS A 226 -16.07 -0.31 -26.39
C LYS A 226 -15.77 -1.76 -26.01
N LEU A 227 -15.36 -1.97 -24.76
CA LEU A 227 -15.15 -3.30 -24.21
C LEU A 227 -16.48 -4.06 -23.98
N LYS A 228 -16.41 -5.39 -24.04
CA LYS A 228 -17.58 -6.26 -23.88
C LYS A 228 -17.99 -6.33 -22.41
N THR A 229 -19.27 -6.08 -22.12
CA THR A 229 -19.76 -6.03 -20.72
C THR A 229 -19.93 -7.41 -20.07
N ASN A 230 -19.84 -8.51 -20.82
CA ASN A 230 -19.88 -9.88 -20.31
C ASN A 230 -18.49 -10.44 -19.95
N LYS A 231 -17.45 -9.61 -20.01
CA LYS A 231 -16.07 -9.96 -19.66
C LYS A 231 -15.61 -9.23 -18.39
N VAL A 232 -14.58 -9.78 -17.75
CA VAL A 232 -13.83 -9.14 -16.66
C VAL A 232 -12.44 -8.84 -17.18
N TYR A 233 -12.06 -7.57 -17.17
CA TYR A 233 -10.75 -7.13 -17.65
C TYR A 233 -9.79 -6.95 -16.49
N ILE A 234 -8.61 -7.56 -16.57
CA ILE A 234 -7.53 -7.34 -15.61
C ILE A 234 -6.53 -6.37 -16.22
N LEU A 235 -6.35 -5.20 -15.61
CA LEU A 235 -5.33 -4.24 -16.01
C LEU A 235 -4.04 -4.54 -15.25
N THR A 236 -2.94 -4.78 -15.97
CA THR A 236 -1.64 -5.18 -15.40
C THR A 236 -0.49 -4.49 -16.13
N TRP A 237 0.62 -4.29 -15.45
CA TRP A 237 1.82 -3.73 -16.05
C TRP A 237 2.68 -4.81 -16.72
N ASP A 238 2.69 -6.02 -16.18
CA ASP A 238 3.44 -7.17 -16.70
C ASP A 238 2.61 -8.47 -16.73
N SER A 239 3.28 -9.60 -16.97
CA SER A 239 2.69 -10.94 -17.02
C SER A 239 2.54 -11.65 -15.66
N GLN A 240 2.86 -11.01 -14.53
CA GLN A 240 2.78 -11.63 -13.19
C GLN A 240 1.39 -12.20 -12.91
N VAL A 241 0.34 -11.52 -13.40
CA VAL A 241 -1.05 -11.96 -13.20
C VAL A 241 -1.38 -13.30 -13.87
N GLU A 242 -0.63 -13.74 -14.87
CA GLU A 242 -0.89 -15.01 -15.57
C GLU A 242 -0.67 -16.20 -14.64
N GLN A 243 0.32 -16.15 -13.76
CA GLN A 243 0.54 -17.18 -12.74
C GLN A 243 -0.60 -17.24 -11.74
N ALA A 244 -1.10 -16.08 -11.30
CA ALA A 244 -2.28 -15.98 -10.44
C ALA A 244 -3.53 -16.57 -11.11
N ILE A 245 -3.74 -16.25 -12.40
CA ILE A 245 -4.85 -16.82 -13.19
C ILE A 245 -4.72 -18.34 -13.30
N LYS A 246 -3.52 -18.86 -13.59
CA LYS A 246 -3.26 -20.30 -13.67
C LYS A 246 -3.53 -21.01 -12.33
N ALA A 247 -3.08 -20.42 -11.21
CA ALA A 247 -3.31 -20.96 -9.88
C ALA A 247 -4.80 -21.03 -9.53
N VAL A 248 -5.56 -19.97 -9.81
CA VAL A 248 -7.02 -19.96 -9.62
C VAL A 248 -7.70 -20.95 -10.57
N ASN A 249 -7.34 -20.96 -11.85
CA ASN A 249 -7.94 -21.82 -12.87
C ASN A 249 -7.79 -23.31 -12.53
N LYS A 250 -6.62 -23.73 -12.05
CA LYS A 250 -6.35 -25.13 -11.64
C LYS A 250 -7.39 -25.67 -10.65
N LYS A 251 -7.94 -24.82 -9.79
CA LYS A 251 -8.93 -25.21 -8.77
C LYS A 251 -10.35 -24.78 -9.11
N TYR A 252 -10.50 -23.64 -9.75
CA TYR A 252 -11.78 -23.01 -10.06
C TYR A 252 -11.82 -22.49 -11.51
N PRO A 253 -11.87 -23.38 -12.53
CA PRO A 253 -11.85 -22.96 -13.93
C PRO A 253 -12.97 -22.00 -14.31
N SER A 254 -14.13 -22.14 -13.65
CA SER A 254 -15.28 -21.26 -13.88
C SER A 254 -15.06 -19.81 -13.48
N TYR A 255 -14.11 -19.51 -12.57
CA TYR A 255 -13.82 -18.15 -12.12
C TYR A 255 -12.92 -17.39 -13.10
N THR A 256 -12.24 -18.08 -14.02
CA THR A 256 -11.32 -17.46 -14.99
C THR A 256 -11.86 -17.45 -16.42
N LYS A 257 -12.95 -18.17 -16.70
CA LYS A 257 -13.48 -18.37 -18.07
C LYS A 257 -13.73 -17.08 -18.86
N ASN A 258 -14.12 -16.00 -18.19
CA ASN A 258 -14.48 -14.72 -18.82
C ASN A 258 -13.46 -13.60 -18.53
N ILE A 259 -12.26 -13.95 -18.06
CA ILE A 259 -11.19 -12.99 -17.79
C ILE A 259 -10.42 -12.70 -19.08
N GLU A 260 -10.17 -11.42 -19.34
CA GLU A 260 -9.24 -10.94 -20.38
C GLU A 260 -8.19 -10.03 -19.72
N VAL A 261 -6.92 -10.23 -20.07
CA VAL A 261 -5.81 -9.43 -19.52
C VAL A 261 -5.47 -8.31 -20.50
N ILE A 262 -5.36 -7.08 -19.99
CA ILE A 262 -4.82 -5.94 -20.71
C ILE A 262 -3.49 -5.60 -20.05
N LYS A 263 -2.41 -5.91 -20.75
CA LYS A 263 -1.03 -5.69 -20.32
C LYS A 263 -0.47 -4.44 -21.00
N TYR A 264 0.24 -3.61 -20.24
CA TYR A 264 0.80 -2.35 -20.74
C TYR A 264 2.32 -2.37 -20.96
N GLU A 265 3.05 -3.36 -20.42
CA GLU A 265 4.51 -3.52 -20.60
C GLU A 265 5.33 -2.30 -20.15
N VAL A 266 4.90 -1.68 -19.05
CA VAL A 266 5.56 -0.55 -18.38
C VAL A 266 5.88 -0.93 -16.94
N GLY A 267 6.62 -0.11 -16.20
CA GLY A 267 6.84 -0.36 -14.77
C GLY A 267 5.55 -0.20 -13.96
N GLY A 268 5.22 -1.15 -13.08
CA GLY A 268 4.01 -1.10 -12.25
C GLY A 268 3.94 0.09 -11.29
N GLY A 269 5.12 0.59 -10.87
CA GLY A 269 5.34 1.80 -10.11
C GLY A 269 5.31 3.11 -10.92
N SER A 270 5.21 3.03 -12.26
CA SER A 270 5.39 4.19 -13.13
C SER A 270 4.14 5.05 -13.21
N ALA A 271 4.36 6.37 -13.35
CA ALA A 271 3.32 7.33 -13.60
C ALA A 271 2.51 7.01 -14.89
N GLU A 272 3.19 6.46 -15.90
CA GLU A 272 2.58 6.03 -17.16
C GLU A 272 1.54 4.92 -16.95
N TYR A 273 1.84 3.91 -16.13
CA TYR A 273 0.89 2.84 -15.84
C TYR A 273 -0.41 3.40 -15.24
N TYR A 274 -0.31 4.33 -14.30
CA TYR A 274 -1.50 4.93 -13.67
C TYR A 274 -2.33 5.75 -14.65
N ALA A 275 -1.67 6.50 -15.54
CA ALA A 275 -2.36 7.22 -16.60
C ALA A 275 -3.12 6.29 -17.55
N LEU A 276 -2.48 5.19 -17.98
CA LEU A 276 -3.09 4.19 -18.85
C LEU A 276 -4.30 3.51 -18.19
N VAL A 277 -4.17 3.16 -16.90
CA VAL A 277 -5.27 2.60 -16.11
C VAL A 277 -6.43 3.60 -16.03
N GLN A 278 -6.19 4.83 -15.57
CA GLN A 278 -7.24 5.83 -15.39
C GLN A 278 -7.97 6.13 -16.72
N GLN A 279 -7.23 6.28 -17.81
CA GLN A 279 -7.80 6.46 -19.15
C GLN A 279 -8.69 5.28 -19.54
N LYS A 280 -8.23 4.04 -19.35
CA LYS A 280 -8.99 2.84 -19.73
C LYS A 280 -10.28 2.71 -18.92
N LEU A 281 -10.24 3.00 -17.62
CA LEU A 281 -11.41 2.99 -16.75
C LEU A 281 -12.43 4.09 -17.14
N ALA A 282 -11.96 5.29 -17.48
CA ALA A 282 -12.80 6.41 -17.90
C ALA A 282 -13.48 6.17 -19.26
N ASN A 283 -12.77 5.59 -20.22
CA ASN A 283 -13.31 5.28 -21.55
C ASN A 283 -14.32 4.12 -21.55
N ASN A 284 -14.31 3.27 -20.51
CA ASN A 284 -15.14 2.06 -20.44
C ASN A 284 -15.91 1.97 -19.11
N PRO A 285 -16.80 2.93 -18.80
CA PRO A 285 -17.44 3.02 -17.48
C PRO A 285 -18.30 1.79 -17.13
N GLU A 286 -18.89 1.14 -18.14
CA GLU A 286 -19.78 -0.03 -18.02
C GLU A 286 -19.06 -1.38 -17.95
N ALA A 287 -17.74 -1.42 -18.19
CA ALA A 287 -16.97 -2.65 -18.14
C ALA A 287 -16.55 -3.01 -16.70
N THR A 288 -16.38 -4.31 -16.44
CA THR A 288 -15.88 -4.79 -15.15
C THR A 288 -14.37 -4.87 -15.20
N PHE A 289 -13.69 -4.22 -14.26
CA PHE A 289 -12.24 -4.25 -14.14
C PHE A 289 -11.77 -4.75 -12.79
N ILE A 290 -10.70 -5.53 -12.82
CA ILE A 290 -9.76 -5.71 -11.71
C ILE A 290 -8.48 -4.97 -12.10
N VAL A 291 -7.95 -4.16 -11.20
CA VAL A 291 -6.74 -3.36 -11.43
C VAL A 291 -5.66 -3.83 -10.47
N LEU A 292 -4.49 -4.16 -11.02
CA LEU A 292 -3.29 -4.41 -10.22
C LEU A 292 -2.67 -3.07 -9.84
N MET A 293 -2.10 -3.01 -8.65
CA MET A 293 -1.52 -1.80 -8.08
C MET A 293 -0.24 -2.17 -7.36
N ASP A 294 0.86 -1.53 -7.73
CA ASP A 294 2.08 -1.62 -6.96
C ASP A 294 1.87 -0.97 -5.59
N SER A 295 2.31 -1.65 -4.52
CA SER A 295 2.26 -1.13 -3.15
C SER A 295 2.82 0.28 -2.99
N ALA A 296 3.86 0.65 -3.75
CA ALA A 296 4.53 1.93 -3.71
C ALA A 296 3.62 3.11 -4.10
N LYS A 297 2.57 2.83 -4.87
CA LYS A 297 1.66 3.85 -5.44
C LYS A 297 0.19 3.49 -5.24
N LEU A 298 -0.07 2.59 -4.30
CA LEU A 298 -1.42 2.11 -3.98
C LEU A 298 -2.37 3.28 -3.68
N ASP A 299 -1.91 4.25 -2.88
CA ASP A 299 -2.71 5.43 -2.53
C ASP A 299 -3.01 6.34 -3.74
N VAL A 300 -2.11 6.43 -4.73
CA VAL A 300 -2.35 7.22 -5.95
C VAL A 300 -3.61 6.71 -6.65
N LEU A 301 -3.71 5.42 -6.89
CA LEU A 301 -4.88 4.83 -7.55
C LEU A 301 -6.11 4.79 -6.64
N LEU A 302 -5.97 4.39 -5.37
CA LEU A 302 -7.11 4.36 -4.45
C LEU A 302 -7.72 5.75 -4.23
N SER A 303 -6.90 6.81 -4.30
CA SER A 303 -7.37 8.19 -4.11
C SER A 303 -8.38 8.66 -5.15
N THR A 304 -8.38 8.07 -6.35
CA THR A 304 -9.34 8.35 -7.44
C THR A 304 -10.79 8.05 -7.04
N GLY A 305 -11.01 7.21 -6.02
CA GLY A 305 -12.34 6.88 -5.51
C GLY A 305 -13.19 5.99 -6.43
N VAL A 306 -12.64 5.49 -7.54
CA VAL A 306 -13.39 4.68 -8.52
C VAL A 306 -13.48 3.19 -8.16
N PHE A 307 -12.84 2.76 -7.08
CA PHE A 307 -12.80 1.36 -6.64
C PHE A 307 -13.84 1.05 -5.57
N THR A 308 -14.27 -0.21 -5.49
CA THR A 308 -15.37 -0.61 -4.62
C THR A 308 -14.89 -1.15 -3.27
N ASP A 309 -15.69 -0.88 -2.24
CA ASP A 309 -15.46 -1.37 -0.88
C ASP A 309 -15.65 -2.90 -0.81
N LEU A 310 -14.69 -3.62 -0.23
CA LEU A 310 -14.74 -5.06 -0.06
C LEU A 310 -15.92 -5.54 0.78
N ASP A 311 -16.45 -4.72 1.70
CA ASP A 311 -17.65 -5.06 2.47
C ASP A 311 -18.87 -5.22 1.56
N LYS A 312 -18.99 -4.41 0.51
CA LYS A 312 -20.07 -4.52 -0.47
C LYS A 312 -19.96 -5.78 -1.32
N LEU A 313 -18.74 -6.28 -1.50
CA LEU A 313 -18.45 -7.52 -2.20
C LEU A 313 -18.57 -8.75 -1.28
N GLY A 314 -18.70 -8.56 0.03
CA GLY A 314 -18.67 -9.63 1.03
C GLY A 314 -17.28 -10.23 1.25
N LEU A 315 -16.22 -9.58 0.78
CA LEU A 315 -14.85 -10.09 0.81
C LEU A 315 -14.11 -9.82 2.11
N THR A 316 -14.48 -8.79 2.88
CA THR A 316 -13.81 -8.43 4.13
C THR A 316 -13.75 -9.59 5.11
N ASP A 317 -14.85 -10.30 5.33
CA ASP A 317 -14.92 -11.43 6.27
C ASP A 317 -14.03 -12.59 5.79
N ALA A 318 -14.04 -12.85 4.48
CA ALA A 318 -13.21 -13.87 3.84
C ALA A 318 -11.71 -13.55 3.97
N TYR A 319 -11.34 -12.26 3.97
CA TYR A 319 -9.97 -11.78 4.08
C TYR A 319 -9.44 -11.71 5.52
N SER A 320 -10.21 -12.18 6.52
CA SER A 320 -9.86 -12.10 7.95
C SER A 320 -8.59 -12.88 8.37
N GLN A 321 -7.99 -13.67 7.48
CA GLN A 321 -6.76 -14.43 7.74
C GLN A 321 -5.48 -13.77 7.17
N SER A 322 -5.60 -12.64 6.47
CA SER A 322 -4.46 -11.83 6.01
C SER A 322 -3.68 -11.19 7.17
N TYR A 323 -2.44 -10.76 6.91
CA TYR A 323 -1.67 -10.02 7.92
C TYR A 323 -2.24 -8.60 8.07
N PRO A 324 -2.32 -8.05 9.30
CA PRO A 324 -2.97 -6.76 9.55
C PRO A 324 -2.42 -5.58 8.74
N TYR A 325 -1.10 -5.49 8.52
CA TYR A 325 -0.49 -4.39 7.77
C TYR A 325 -0.92 -4.37 6.30
N THR A 326 -1.17 -5.54 5.69
CA THR A 326 -1.68 -5.58 4.30
C THR A 326 -3.09 -5.01 4.20
N ARG A 327 -3.90 -5.14 5.26
CA ARG A 327 -5.24 -4.53 5.34
C ARG A 327 -5.13 -3.02 5.51
N LYS A 328 -4.18 -2.57 6.34
CA LYS A 328 -3.86 -1.15 6.52
C LYS A 328 -3.45 -0.52 5.20
N ALA A 329 -2.60 -1.19 4.41
CA ALA A 329 -2.18 -0.75 3.07
C ALA A 329 -3.39 -0.61 2.13
N GLY A 330 -4.21 -1.66 2.01
CA GLY A 330 -5.37 -1.70 1.14
C GLY A 330 -6.57 -0.85 1.59
N THR A 331 -6.45 -0.11 2.71
CA THR A 331 -7.53 0.72 3.25
C THR A 331 -7.37 2.18 2.86
N TYR A 332 -8.43 2.73 2.27
CA TYR A 332 -8.52 4.13 1.92
C TYR A 332 -9.78 4.76 2.55
N LYS A 333 -9.61 5.90 3.24
CA LYS A 333 -10.68 6.62 3.95
C LYS A 333 -11.56 5.71 4.83
N GLY A 334 -10.90 4.81 5.59
CA GLY A 334 -11.56 3.88 6.53
C GLY A 334 -12.27 2.68 5.89
N LYS A 335 -12.16 2.50 4.56
CA LYS A 335 -12.75 1.36 3.83
C LYS A 335 -11.65 0.50 3.25
N LEU A 336 -11.74 -0.82 3.45
CA LEU A 336 -10.85 -1.76 2.79
C LEU A 336 -11.28 -1.89 1.32
N VAL A 337 -10.39 -1.57 0.39
CA VAL A 337 -10.71 -1.45 -1.05
C VAL A 337 -9.84 -2.37 -1.90
N ALA A 338 -8.61 -2.67 -1.47
CA ALA A 338 -7.68 -3.53 -2.18
C ALA A 338 -7.25 -4.74 -1.35
N MET A 339 -6.89 -5.83 -2.04
CA MET A 339 -6.42 -7.09 -1.46
C MET A 339 -5.12 -7.50 -2.13
N THR A 340 -4.25 -8.20 -1.42
CA THR A 340 -3.04 -8.80 -2.00
C THR A 340 -2.96 -10.29 -1.64
N PRO A 341 -2.51 -11.16 -2.56
CA PRO A 341 -2.23 -12.56 -2.26
C PRO A 341 -0.91 -12.77 -1.51
N GLU A 342 -0.02 -11.78 -1.50
CA GLU A 342 1.36 -11.86 -1.01
C GLU A 342 1.55 -11.00 0.24
N ALA A 343 2.32 -11.49 1.20
CA ALA A 343 2.58 -10.75 2.43
C ALA A 343 3.75 -9.77 2.27
N THR A 344 4.78 -10.11 1.50
CA THR A 344 5.97 -9.28 1.23
C THR A 344 6.68 -8.65 2.44
N PRO A 345 6.82 -9.33 3.60
CA PRO A 345 7.68 -8.83 4.68
C PRO A 345 9.15 -8.79 4.25
N GLY A 346 9.89 -7.87 4.86
CA GLY A 346 11.33 -7.76 4.73
C GLY A 346 12.10 -8.78 5.58
N ALA A 347 13.33 -9.11 5.17
CA ALA A 347 14.30 -9.86 5.96
C ALA A 347 15.73 -9.37 5.66
N PHE A 348 16.67 -9.71 6.54
CA PHE A 348 18.11 -9.50 6.32
C PHE A 348 18.75 -10.80 5.85
N MET A 349 19.14 -10.85 4.59
CA MET A 349 19.89 -11.97 4.00
C MET A 349 21.38 -11.71 4.17
N PHE A 350 22.17 -12.72 4.53
CA PHE A 350 23.60 -12.56 4.79
C PHE A 350 24.42 -13.74 4.28
N ASP A 351 25.68 -13.46 3.99
CA ASP A 351 26.66 -14.44 3.55
C ASP A 351 27.13 -15.29 4.75
N PRO A 352 26.81 -16.60 4.79
CA PRO A 352 27.16 -17.45 5.91
C PRO A 352 28.66 -17.66 6.06
N ASP A 353 29.45 -17.56 4.99
CA ASP A 353 30.90 -17.78 5.06
C ASP A 353 31.59 -16.55 5.66
N ILE A 354 31.14 -15.35 5.28
CA ILE A 354 31.58 -14.10 5.91
C ILE A 354 31.16 -14.09 7.39
N ALA A 355 29.91 -14.50 7.71
CA ALA A 355 29.45 -14.63 9.09
C ALA A 355 30.35 -15.56 9.91
N GLN A 356 30.67 -16.74 9.37
CA GLN A 356 31.52 -17.71 10.06
C GLN A 356 32.94 -17.16 10.29
N LYS A 357 33.50 -16.46 9.30
CA LYS A 357 34.84 -15.87 9.36
C LYS A 357 34.94 -14.71 10.36
N VAL A 358 33.98 -13.79 10.34
CA VAL A 358 34.05 -12.52 11.11
C VAL A 358 33.38 -12.65 12.48
N LEU A 359 32.28 -13.40 12.58
CA LEU A 359 31.48 -13.53 13.80
C LEU A 359 31.69 -14.85 14.53
N GLY A 360 32.46 -15.78 13.94
CA GLY A 360 32.65 -17.13 14.49
C GLY A 360 31.41 -18.02 14.37
N THR A 361 30.33 -17.55 13.71
CA THR A 361 29.11 -18.33 13.53
C THR A 361 28.34 -17.91 12.28
N SER A 362 27.82 -18.91 11.58
CA SER A 362 26.86 -18.76 10.47
C SER A 362 25.42 -19.11 10.87
N ASP A 363 25.18 -19.40 12.16
CA ASP A 363 23.86 -19.74 12.67
C ASP A 363 22.93 -18.51 12.64
N PRO A 364 21.80 -18.56 11.91
CA PRO A 364 20.93 -17.39 11.76
C PRO A 364 20.31 -16.87 13.06
N GLU A 365 20.10 -17.72 14.06
CA GLU A 365 19.56 -17.28 15.36
C GLU A 365 20.64 -16.57 16.19
N LYS A 366 21.89 -17.04 16.13
CA LYS A 366 23.02 -16.35 16.77
C LYS A 366 23.31 -15.02 16.09
N VAL A 367 23.35 -14.98 14.75
CA VAL A 367 23.53 -13.74 13.99
C VAL A 367 22.39 -12.76 14.30
N GLN A 368 21.12 -13.23 14.36
CA GLN A 368 20.00 -12.38 14.75
C GLN A 368 20.17 -11.75 16.14
N LYS A 369 20.70 -12.49 17.12
CA LYS A 369 20.98 -11.94 18.45
C LYS A 369 22.02 -10.82 18.39
N MET A 370 23.00 -10.93 17.50
CA MET A 370 24.04 -9.91 17.31
C MET A 370 23.51 -8.65 16.60
N ILE A 371 22.68 -8.80 15.55
CA ILE A 371 22.23 -7.66 14.72
C ILE A 371 20.82 -7.16 15.06
N GLY A 372 20.17 -7.72 16.07
CA GLY A 372 18.74 -7.50 16.35
C GLY A 372 18.39 -6.11 16.91
N THR A 373 19.38 -5.26 17.16
CA THR A 373 19.22 -3.86 17.60
C THR A 373 20.07 -2.96 16.70
N ALA A 374 19.79 -1.65 16.68
CA ALA A 374 20.64 -0.70 15.95
C ALA A 374 22.10 -0.77 16.38
N ASP A 375 22.38 -0.81 17.69
CA ASP A 375 23.75 -0.87 18.20
C ASP A 375 24.45 -2.20 17.88
N GLY A 376 23.71 -3.31 18.00
CA GLY A 376 24.24 -4.62 17.63
C GLY A 376 24.56 -4.70 16.13
N TYR A 377 23.66 -4.21 15.28
CA TYR A 377 23.87 -4.11 13.84
C TYR A 377 25.12 -3.28 13.52
N LEU A 378 25.28 -2.11 14.12
CA LEU A 378 26.43 -1.22 13.88
C LEU A 378 27.74 -1.77 14.44
N SER A 379 27.69 -2.51 15.54
CA SER A 379 28.86 -3.24 16.06
C SER A 379 29.32 -4.33 15.09
N VAL A 380 28.39 -5.09 14.51
CA VAL A 380 28.71 -6.06 13.46
C VAL A 380 29.24 -5.36 12.20
N ALA A 381 28.65 -4.24 11.80
CA ALA A 381 29.12 -3.47 10.65
C ALA A 381 30.58 -2.99 10.82
N ALA A 382 30.96 -2.54 12.02
CA ALA A 382 32.33 -2.19 12.35
C ALA A 382 33.29 -3.39 12.21
N LYS A 383 32.91 -4.57 12.72
CA LYS A 383 33.70 -5.80 12.57
C LYS A 383 33.84 -6.23 11.10
N MET A 384 32.78 -6.08 10.30
CA MET A 384 32.83 -6.34 8.87
C MET A 384 33.85 -5.43 8.19
N LYS A 385 33.82 -4.13 8.50
CA LYS A 385 34.76 -3.15 7.96
C LYS A 385 36.20 -3.46 8.32
N GLU A 386 36.47 -3.76 9.60
CA GLU A 386 37.79 -4.15 10.11
C GLU A 386 38.33 -5.40 9.39
N ALA A 387 37.45 -6.36 9.10
CA ALA A 387 37.80 -7.58 8.36
C ALA A 387 37.85 -7.40 6.82
N GLY A 388 37.68 -6.18 6.30
CA GLY A 388 37.77 -5.86 4.88
C GLY A 388 36.50 -6.18 4.07
N TYR A 389 35.34 -6.21 4.71
CA TYR A 389 34.01 -6.41 4.13
C TYR A 389 33.11 -5.17 4.32
N TYR A 390 32.06 -5.07 3.52
CA TYR A 390 30.97 -4.10 3.70
C TYR A 390 29.79 -4.77 4.40
N MET A 391 29.08 -4.01 5.24
CA MET A 391 27.84 -4.49 5.87
C MET A 391 26.74 -4.70 4.84
N THR A 392 26.57 -3.73 3.94
CA THR A 392 25.53 -3.71 2.90
C THR A 392 26.04 -3.11 1.58
N SER A 393 25.22 -3.24 0.53
CA SER A 393 25.44 -2.55 -0.75
C SER A 393 24.22 -1.71 -1.12
N GLY A 394 24.44 -0.41 -1.30
CA GLY A 394 23.45 0.58 -1.71
C GLY A 394 22.35 0.88 -0.69
N ALA A 395 22.45 0.37 0.54
CA ALA A 395 21.36 0.46 1.50
C ALA A 395 21.22 1.85 2.12
N SER A 396 22.35 2.53 2.33
CA SER A 396 22.44 3.88 2.90
C SER A 396 23.12 4.89 1.98
N LYS A 397 23.07 4.66 0.66
CA LYS A 397 23.76 5.47 -0.35
C LYS A 397 23.48 6.96 -0.15
N TYR A 398 24.50 7.78 -0.42
CA TYR A 398 24.41 9.21 -0.44
C TYR A 398 25.16 9.76 -1.63
N THR A 399 24.57 10.74 -2.30
CA THR A 399 25.14 11.47 -3.43
C THR A 399 25.12 12.95 -3.11
N MET A 400 25.82 13.77 -3.91
CA MET A 400 25.75 15.24 -3.80
C MET A 400 24.33 15.78 -3.96
N SER A 401 23.46 15.04 -4.65
CA SER A 401 22.04 15.38 -4.78
C SER A 401 21.20 14.93 -3.59
N GLY A 402 21.75 14.11 -2.68
CA GLY A 402 21.21 13.76 -1.36
C GLY A 402 21.19 12.24 -1.06
N CYS A 403 20.33 11.84 -0.13
CA CYS A 403 20.12 10.45 0.32
C CYS A 403 19.39 9.54 -0.70
N GLU A 404 19.96 8.35 -0.97
CA GLU A 404 19.41 7.29 -1.82
C GLU A 404 19.44 5.92 -1.12
N GLY A 405 18.72 4.93 -1.65
CA GLY A 405 18.79 3.56 -1.15
C GLY A 405 17.71 3.20 -0.13
N ILE A 406 17.63 1.92 0.22
CA ILE A 406 16.45 1.38 0.88
C ILE A 406 16.22 1.92 2.30
N LEU A 407 17.27 2.11 3.10
CA LEU A 407 17.13 2.59 4.48
C LEU A 407 16.66 4.05 4.50
N ASN A 408 17.14 4.84 3.55
CA ASN A 408 16.73 6.23 3.36
C ASN A 408 15.26 6.31 2.86
N ASN A 409 14.88 5.44 1.91
CA ASN A 409 13.51 5.32 1.43
C ASN A 409 12.52 4.95 2.54
N MET A 410 12.93 4.10 3.48
CA MET A 410 12.11 3.65 4.62
C MET A 410 11.69 4.80 5.55
N ILE A 411 12.59 5.75 5.79
CA ILE A 411 12.35 6.89 6.68
C ILE A 411 11.88 8.15 5.94
N GLY A 412 11.81 8.12 4.60
CA GLY A 412 11.41 9.25 3.78
C GLY A 412 12.49 10.34 3.66
N ASP A 413 13.73 10.01 4.02
CA ASP A 413 14.91 10.88 3.88
C ASP A 413 15.51 10.64 2.49
N THR A 414 14.90 11.17 1.43
CA THR A 414 15.35 10.94 0.04
C THR A 414 15.45 12.21 -0.78
N SER A 415 16.46 12.28 -1.65
CA SER A 415 16.76 13.41 -2.54
C SER A 415 15.74 13.67 -3.63
N TYR A 416 15.09 12.60 -4.12
CA TYR A 416 14.41 12.59 -5.41
C TYR A 416 12.92 12.26 -5.28
N SER A 417 12.45 11.95 -4.08
CA SER A 417 11.10 11.51 -3.81
C SER A 417 10.57 12.15 -2.52
N TYR A 418 9.63 13.09 -2.68
CA TYR A 418 8.85 13.66 -1.57
C TYR A 418 7.62 12.80 -1.24
N GLU A 419 7.63 11.52 -1.61
CA GLU A 419 6.50 10.64 -1.47
C GLU A 419 6.42 10.03 -0.07
N ASP A 420 5.21 10.00 0.50
CA ASP A 420 4.96 9.35 1.77
C ASP A 420 5.03 7.81 1.61
N ASN A 421 6.20 7.25 1.90
CA ASN A 421 6.44 5.81 1.86
C ASN A 421 5.97 5.07 3.13
N SER A 422 5.29 5.74 4.07
CA SER A 422 4.89 5.12 5.35
C SER A 422 4.01 3.88 5.18
N LYS A 423 3.17 3.84 4.13
CA LYS A 423 2.35 2.68 3.79
C LYS A 423 3.06 1.61 2.95
N VAL A 424 4.23 1.93 2.41
CA VAL A 424 5.05 0.96 1.66
C VAL A 424 5.81 0.10 2.66
N PHE A 425 6.51 0.74 3.60
CA PHE A 425 7.39 0.06 4.53
C PHE A 425 6.76 -0.34 5.85
N MET A 426 5.63 0.29 6.23
CA MET A 426 4.84 -0.05 7.42
C MET A 426 5.62 -0.01 8.74
N LEU A 427 6.65 0.85 8.81
CA LEU A 427 7.46 1.03 10.01
C LEU A 427 6.65 1.64 11.15
N SER A 428 6.92 1.19 12.37
CA SER A 428 6.51 1.95 13.56
C SER A 428 7.40 3.19 13.75
N GLU A 429 6.96 4.15 14.57
CA GLU A 429 7.81 5.30 14.91
C GLU A 429 9.11 4.90 15.61
N ALA A 430 9.10 3.81 16.38
CA ALA A 430 10.32 3.26 16.98
C ALA A 430 11.24 2.66 15.92
N ASP A 431 10.69 1.90 14.97
CA ASP A 431 11.49 1.32 13.87
C ASP A 431 12.07 2.41 12.96
N LYS A 432 11.34 3.50 12.69
CA LYS A 432 11.88 4.65 11.93
C LYS A 432 13.15 5.22 12.58
N LYS A 433 13.14 5.42 13.90
CA LYS A 433 14.33 5.89 14.64
C LYS A 433 15.49 4.90 14.56
N THR A 434 15.20 3.60 14.66
CA THR A 434 16.20 2.53 14.48
C THR A 434 16.81 2.58 13.08
N VAL A 435 15.98 2.70 12.03
CA VAL A 435 16.44 2.80 10.64
C VAL A 435 17.28 4.06 10.42
N GLU A 436 16.83 5.21 10.91
CA GLU A 436 17.55 6.48 10.80
C GLU A 436 18.94 6.40 11.43
N LYS A 437 19.03 5.85 12.65
CA LYS A 437 20.32 5.62 13.33
C LYS A 437 21.25 4.74 12.49
N ILE A 438 20.72 3.64 11.94
CA ILE A 438 21.51 2.73 11.09
C ILE A 438 21.95 3.43 9.79
N ALA A 439 21.05 4.12 9.10
CA ALA A 439 21.33 4.77 7.82
C ALA A 439 22.45 5.82 7.96
N LYS A 440 22.32 6.73 8.94
CA LYS A 440 23.30 7.79 9.21
C LYS A 440 24.67 7.23 9.61
N ALA A 441 24.70 6.25 10.50
CA ALA A 441 25.96 5.65 10.96
C ALA A 441 26.62 4.78 9.89
N THR A 442 25.85 4.05 9.07
CA THR A 442 26.40 3.24 7.96
C THR A 442 27.10 4.13 6.94
N ARG A 443 26.49 5.28 6.61
CA ARG A 443 27.09 6.30 5.74
C ARG A 443 28.37 6.87 6.33
N ARG A 444 28.30 7.42 7.54
CA ARG A 444 29.43 8.11 8.19
C ARG A 444 30.68 7.25 8.31
N ASN A 445 30.51 5.95 8.54
CA ASN A 445 31.62 5.04 8.78
C ASN A 445 32.01 4.18 7.56
N GLY A 446 31.43 4.43 6.39
CA GLY A 446 31.78 3.71 5.16
C GLY A 446 31.51 2.19 5.24
N TYR A 447 30.38 1.81 5.84
CA TYR A 447 29.94 0.42 6.00
C TYR A 447 29.12 -0.11 4.80
N ASP A 448 28.81 0.74 3.84
CA ASP A 448 28.09 0.42 2.62
C ASP A 448 28.97 0.68 1.39
N THR A 449 28.76 -0.08 0.31
CA THR A 449 29.54 0.12 -0.94
C THR A 449 29.21 1.43 -1.66
N GLY A 450 28.04 2.03 -1.40
CA GLY A 450 27.56 3.22 -2.10
C GLY A 450 27.02 2.95 -3.50
N SER A 451 26.94 1.68 -3.92
CA SER A 451 26.40 1.28 -5.22
C SER A 451 24.93 1.69 -5.36
N SER A 452 24.52 2.23 -6.51
CA SER A 452 23.10 2.49 -6.79
C SER A 452 22.35 1.16 -6.89
N MET A 453 21.29 0.97 -6.11
CA MET A 453 20.43 -0.21 -6.25
C MET A 453 19.99 -0.36 -7.71
N TRP A 454 19.98 -1.60 -8.21
CA TRP A 454 19.70 -1.96 -9.60
C TRP A 454 20.74 -1.57 -10.66
N SER A 455 21.85 -0.93 -10.27
CA SER A 455 22.98 -0.74 -11.19
C SER A 455 23.79 -2.02 -11.38
N SER A 456 24.57 -2.08 -12.46
CA SER A 456 25.51 -3.18 -12.70
C SER A 456 26.51 -3.36 -11.55
N ALA A 457 26.94 -2.27 -10.89
CA ALA A 457 27.81 -2.35 -9.72
C ALA A 457 27.13 -3.02 -8.53
N TRP A 458 25.87 -2.67 -8.26
CA TRP A 458 25.07 -3.30 -7.19
C TRP A 458 24.78 -4.78 -7.47
N VAL A 459 24.61 -5.15 -8.74
CA VAL A 459 24.49 -6.55 -9.15
C VAL A 459 25.82 -7.29 -8.97
N ALA A 460 26.94 -6.69 -9.36
CA ALA A 460 28.27 -7.27 -9.17
C ALA A 460 28.61 -7.49 -7.69
N ASP A 461 28.11 -6.62 -6.80
CA ASP A 461 28.29 -6.76 -5.35
C ASP A 461 27.71 -8.08 -4.80
N MET A 462 26.68 -8.66 -5.44
CA MET A 462 26.04 -9.93 -5.02
C MET A 462 26.95 -11.15 -5.13
N THR A 463 27.97 -11.09 -5.99
CA THR A 463 28.93 -12.19 -6.23
C THR A 463 30.38 -11.75 -5.98
N SER A 464 30.57 -10.57 -5.38
CA SER A 464 31.89 -9.98 -5.13
C SER A 464 32.67 -10.69 -4.01
N GLY A 465 31.97 -11.42 -3.13
CA GLY A 465 32.52 -11.91 -1.87
C GLY A 465 32.93 -10.80 -0.90
N LYS A 466 32.48 -9.54 -1.11
CA LYS A 466 32.84 -8.37 -0.29
C LYS A 466 31.70 -7.80 0.55
N VAL A 467 30.45 -8.19 0.29
CA VAL A 467 29.27 -7.65 0.98
C VAL A 467 28.67 -8.70 1.89
N PHE A 468 28.47 -8.34 3.16
CA PHE A 468 27.97 -9.25 4.18
C PHE A 468 26.47 -9.51 4.04
N GLY A 469 25.64 -8.49 3.85
CA GLY A 469 24.20 -8.67 3.84
C GLY A 469 23.37 -7.67 3.05
N TRP A 470 22.08 -8.00 2.89
CA TRP A 470 21.11 -7.27 2.09
C TRP A 470 19.75 -7.24 2.79
N PHE A 471 19.12 -6.06 2.78
CA PHE A 471 17.70 -5.91 3.09
C PHE A 471 16.89 -6.22 1.83
N SER A 472 15.93 -7.14 1.93
CA SER A 472 15.03 -7.42 0.81
C SER A 472 13.64 -7.84 1.27
N GLY A 473 12.64 -7.59 0.43
CA GLY A 473 11.33 -8.21 0.55
C GLY A 473 11.37 -9.67 0.09
N THR A 474 10.23 -10.35 0.12
CA THR A 474 10.17 -11.76 -0.31
C THR A 474 10.54 -11.97 -1.77
N TRP A 475 10.31 -10.97 -2.62
CA TRP A 475 10.69 -10.99 -4.05
C TRP A 475 12.20 -11.13 -4.27
N GLY A 476 13.04 -10.78 -3.29
CA GLY A 476 14.50 -10.89 -3.39
C GLY A 476 14.98 -12.29 -3.74
N GLN A 477 14.23 -13.31 -3.34
CA GLN A 477 14.53 -14.72 -3.65
C GLN A 477 14.45 -15.05 -5.15
N TYR A 478 13.83 -14.19 -5.97
CA TYR A 478 13.66 -14.37 -7.41
C TYR A 478 14.48 -13.38 -8.23
N SER A 479 14.67 -12.17 -7.69
CA SER A 479 15.27 -11.05 -8.41
C SER A 479 16.75 -10.85 -8.09
N ILE A 480 17.25 -11.46 -7.02
CA ILE A 480 18.64 -11.37 -6.60
C ILE A 480 19.28 -12.74 -6.81
N THR A 481 20.37 -12.77 -7.57
CA THR A 481 21.13 -13.99 -7.83
C THR A 481 22.44 -13.92 -7.07
N PHE A 482 22.60 -14.79 -6.08
CA PHE A 482 23.85 -15.00 -5.37
C PHE A 482 24.60 -16.18 -5.98
N ASP A 483 25.93 -16.16 -5.90
CA ASP A 483 26.81 -17.25 -6.34
C ASP A 483 26.74 -18.48 -5.41
N LYS A 484 26.12 -18.33 -4.23
CA LYS A 484 25.97 -19.39 -3.22
C LYS A 484 24.70 -19.25 -2.39
N PRO A 485 24.27 -20.34 -1.70
CA PRO A 485 23.12 -20.29 -0.80
C PRO A 485 23.35 -19.34 0.39
N MET A 486 22.50 -18.33 0.51
CA MET A 486 22.52 -17.36 1.60
C MET A 486 21.83 -17.91 2.86
N ALA A 487 22.07 -17.24 3.99
CA ALA A 487 21.27 -17.40 5.20
C ALA A 487 20.40 -16.14 5.43
N ALA A 488 19.33 -16.25 6.20
CA ALA A 488 18.44 -15.12 6.46
C ALA A 488 18.02 -15.01 7.93
N CYS A 489 17.87 -13.79 8.43
CA CYS A 489 17.31 -13.51 9.74
C CYS A 489 16.37 -12.29 9.67
N GLN A 490 15.80 -11.91 10.81
CA GLN A 490 14.84 -10.80 10.88
C GLN A 490 15.51 -9.45 10.62
N GLY A 491 16.75 -9.27 11.09
CA GLY A 491 17.41 -7.97 11.10
C GLY A 491 16.98 -7.10 12.31
N PRO A 492 17.41 -5.82 12.33
CA PRO A 492 17.22 -4.92 13.48
C PRO A 492 15.82 -4.29 13.62
N PHE A 493 14.97 -4.38 12.61
CA PHE A 493 13.63 -3.76 12.60
C PHE A 493 12.68 -4.48 11.63
N ALA A 494 11.38 -4.39 11.86
CA ALA A 494 10.36 -5.00 11.01
C ALA A 494 9.86 -4.04 9.92
N TYR A 495 9.76 -4.52 8.68
CA TYR A 495 9.28 -3.71 7.55
C TYR A 495 8.59 -4.57 6.48
N ASN A 496 7.71 -3.95 5.68
CA ASN A 496 7.19 -4.50 4.43
C ASN A 496 8.00 -3.94 3.25
N TRP A 497 8.17 -4.68 2.16
CA TRP A 497 8.67 -4.07 0.94
C TRP A 497 8.18 -4.79 -0.31
N GLY A 498 7.27 -4.15 -1.02
CA GLY A 498 6.63 -4.65 -2.24
C GLY A 498 5.19 -5.08 -2.01
N GLY A 499 4.70 -5.88 -2.95
CA GLY A 499 3.37 -6.47 -2.97
C GLY A 499 2.49 -5.89 -4.07
N THR A 500 1.84 -6.78 -4.80
CA THR A 500 0.83 -6.43 -5.81
C THR A 500 -0.56 -6.47 -5.18
N TYR A 501 -1.26 -5.35 -5.21
CA TYR A 501 -2.64 -5.21 -4.73
C TYR A 501 -3.63 -5.25 -5.88
N TYR A 502 -4.81 -5.79 -5.62
CA TYR A 502 -5.88 -5.95 -6.58
C TYR A 502 -7.13 -5.23 -6.06
N ALA A 503 -7.72 -4.38 -6.89
CA ALA A 503 -8.99 -3.71 -6.57
C ALA A 503 -9.99 -3.86 -7.72
N ILE A 504 -11.28 -3.97 -7.38
CA ILE A 504 -12.37 -4.04 -8.35
C ILE A 504 -12.95 -2.64 -8.56
N LYS A 505 -13.07 -2.21 -9.83
CA LYS A 505 -13.73 -0.95 -10.19
C LYS A 505 -15.18 -0.95 -9.72
N SER A 506 -15.64 0.16 -9.16
CA SER A 506 -17.04 0.39 -8.83
C SER A 506 -17.93 0.46 -10.09
N GLY A 507 -19.19 0.09 -9.93
CA GLY A 507 -20.18 0.01 -11.00
C GLY A 507 -20.77 -1.40 -11.07
N ARG A 508 -20.72 -2.01 -12.25
CA ARG A 508 -21.18 -3.38 -12.45
C ARG A 508 -20.38 -4.35 -11.57
N GLN A 509 -21.10 -5.09 -10.73
CA GLN A 509 -20.51 -6.15 -9.92
C GLN A 509 -20.63 -7.48 -10.67
N ASP A 510 -19.52 -7.96 -11.21
CA ASP A 510 -19.44 -9.29 -11.79
C ASP A 510 -19.06 -10.33 -10.73
N GLU A 511 -19.85 -11.40 -10.63
CA GLU A 511 -19.60 -12.45 -9.66
C GLU A 511 -18.27 -13.17 -9.92
N ALA A 512 -17.84 -13.31 -11.19
CA ALA A 512 -16.57 -13.95 -11.53
C ALA A 512 -15.38 -13.12 -11.01
N ALA A 513 -15.44 -11.78 -11.11
CA ALA A 513 -14.40 -10.91 -10.58
C ALA A 513 -14.25 -11.06 -9.05
N VAL A 514 -15.39 -11.10 -8.34
CA VAL A 514 -15.40 -11.30 -6.87
C VAL A 514 -14.90 -12.69 -6.49
N GLN A 515 -15.32 -13.73 -7.20
CA GLN A 515 -14.88 -15.11 -6.92
C GLN A 515 -13.40 -15.32 -7.27
N PHE A 516 -12.90 -14.67 -8.32
CA PHE A 516 -11.48 -14.67 -8.67
C PHE A 516 -10.65 -14.06 -7.53
N LEU A 517 -10.97 -12.85 -7.08
CA LEU A 517 -10.25 -12.20 -5.97
C LEU A 517 -10.34 -13.01 -4.67
N LYS A 518 -11.51 -13.57 -4.36
CA LYS A 518 -11.69 -14.44 -3.19
C LYS A 518 -10.81 -15.69 -3.27
N ALA A 519 -10.72 -16.31 -4.44
CA ALA A 519 -9.88 -17.49 -4.64
C ALA A 519 -8.40 -17.12 -4.52
N LEU A 520 -7.98 -16.04 -5.20
CA LEU A 520 -6.59 -15.61 -5.23
C LEU A 520 -6.09 -15.13 -3.87
N CYS A 521 -6.88 -14.38 -3.11
CA CYS A 521 -6.43 -13.68 -1.90
C CYS A 521 -6.98 -14.28 -0.58
N CYS A 522 -7.85 -15.29 -0.63
CA CYS A 522 -8.39 -15.91 0.59
C CYS A 522 -8.31 -17.43 0.64
N ASP A 523 -8.25 -18.15 -0.49
CA ASP A 523 -8.20 -19.62 -0.48
C ASP A 523 -6.78 -20.11 -0.14
N PRO A 524 -6.57 -20.76 1.03
CA PRO A 524 -5.22 -21.11 1.44
C PRO A 524 -4.49 -22.05 0.48
N SER A 525 -5.22 -22.89 -0.25
CA SER A 525 -4.61 -23.82 -1.21
C SER A 525 -4.17 -23.15 -2.51
N VAL A 526 -4.89 -22.12 -2.97
CA VAL A 526 -4.49 -21.31 -4.13
C VAL A 526 -3.28 -20.49 -3.74
N MET A 527 -3.35 -19.77 -2.62
CA MET A 527 -2.27 -18.88 -2.17
C MET A 527 -0.97 -19.65 -1.89
N SER A 528 -1.05 -20.85 -1.30
CA SER A 528 0.14 -21.69 -1.05
C SER A 528 0.81 -22.24 -2.33
N SER A 529 0.26 -21.97 -3.52
CA SER A 529 0.82 -22.41 -4.80
C SER A 529 1.51 -21.30 -5.59
N LEU A 530 1.46 -20.06 -5.10
CA LEU A 530 2.00 -18.88 -5.80
C LEU A 530 3.52 -18.76 -5.68
N GLY A 531 4.16 -19.54 -4.80
CA GLY A 531 5.59 -19.44 -4.59
C GLY A 531 5.95 -18.08 -3.99
N ASP A 532 5.31 -17.67 -2.90
CA ASP A 532 5.75 -16.57 -2.06
C ASP A 532 5.19 -16.81 -0.64
N LEU A 533 5.53 -16.01 0.37
CA LEU A 533 4.83 -16.01 1.64
C LEU A 533 3.38 -15.55 1.39
N PRO A 534 2.40 -16.45 1.55
CA PRO A 534 1.00 -16.11 1.33
C PRO A 534 0.52 -15.07 2.33
N ASN A 535 -0.26 -14.08 1.88
CA ASN A 535 -0.99 -13.18 2.78
C ASN A 535 -2.21 -13.84 3.43
N ASN A 536 -1.99 -15.01 4.03
CA ASN A 536 -2.99 -15.77 4.76
C ASN A 536 -2.26 -16.66 5.76
N THR A 537 -2.47 -16.40 7.04
CA THR A 537 -1.76 -17.10 8.13
C THR A 537 -1.91 -18.63 8.09
N VAL A 538 -3.02 -19.17 7.58
CA VAL A 538 -3.19 -20.63 7.39
C VAL A 538 -2.35 -21.14 6.22
N ALA A 539 -2.32 -20.39 5.11
CA ALA A 539 -1.50 -20.72 3.95
C ALA A 539 -0.01 -20.58 4.24
N ALA A 540 0.39 -19.55 5.01
CA ALA A 540 1.74 -19.36 5.50
C ALA A 540 2.22 -20.58 6.30
N GLN A 541 1.43 -21.07 7.25
CA GLN A 541 1.78 -22.30 7.98
C GLN A 541 1.89 -23.53 7.07
N LYS A 542 1.11 -23.58 5.99
CA LYS A 542 1.19 -24.67 5.00
C LYS A 542 2.47 -24.63 4.16
N VAL A 543 2.97 -23.45 3.77
CA VAL A 543 4.25 -23.37 3.05
C VAL A 543 5.43 -23.59 4.01
N ILE A 544 5.32 -23.13 5.26
CA ILE A 544 6.30 -23.40 6.32
C ILE A 544 6.42 -24.90 6.58
N SER A 545 5.31 -25.63 6.73
CA SER A 545 5.37 -27.06 7.02
C SER A 545 5.95 -27.90 5.88
N LYS A 546 5.80 -27.45 4.63
CA LYS A 546 6.45 -28.08 3.48
C LYS A 546 7.96 -27.86 3.44
N GLY A 547 8.45 -26.74 3.98
CA GLY A 547 9.88 -26.41 4.02
C GLY A 547 10.58 -26.25 2.67
N LYS A 548 9.85 -26.22 1.55
CA LYS A 548 10.41 -26.05 0.21
C LYS A 548 10.60 -24.57 -0.09
N ASN A 549 11.82 -24.09 0.06
CA ASN A 549 12.16 -22.71 -0.28
C ASN A 549 12.09 -22.48 -1.80
N PRO A 550 11.86 -21.23 -2.23
CA PRO A 550 11.96 -20.85 -3.64
C PRO A 550 13.39 -20.79 -4.18
N ALA A 551 14.34 -20.40 -3.33
CA ALA A 551 15.78 -20.41 -3.61
C ALA A 551 16.52 -21.30 -2.61
N ALA A 552 17.70 -21.80 -2.99
CA ALA A 552 18.54 -22.58 -2.10
C ALA A 552 19.01 -21.70 -0.93
N MET A 553 18.86 -22.20 0.30
CA MET A 553 19.29 -21.53 1.53
C MET A 553 20.34 -22.38 2.23
N LYS A 554 21.29 -21.73 2.92
CA LYS A 554 22.31 -22.42 3.70
C LYS A 554 21.66 -23.42 4.66
N ASN A 555 22.20 -24.65 4.69
CA ASN A 555 21.72 -25.74 5.55
C ASN A 555 20.22 -26.03 5.43
N ASN A 556 19.61 -25.78 4.27
CA ASN A 556 18.16 -25.91 4.03
C ASN A 556 17.31 -25.08 5.02
N GLN A 557 17.81 -23.92 5.46
CA GLN A 557 17.06 -23.01 6.34
C GLN A 557 15.70 -22.68 5.73
N ASN A 558 14.62 -22.91 6.48
CA ASN A 558 13.26 -22.60 6.03
C ASN A 558 13.00 -21.08 6.10
N ILE A 559 13.12 -20.40 4.97
CA ILE A 559 13.03 -18.93 4.89
C ILE A 559 11.61 -18.42 5.19
N TYR A 560 10.57 -19.21 4.92
CA TYR A 560 9.20 -18.84 5.24
C TYR A 560 8.96 -18.66 6.75
N LYS A 561 9.71 -19.36 7.61
CA LYS A 561 9.66 -19.11 9.07
C LYS A 561 10.16 -17.71 9.42
N VAL A 562 11.23 -17.26 8.75
CA VAL A 562 11.80 -15.91 8.94
C VAL A 562 10.77 -14.87 8.49
N PHE A 563 10.21 -15.03 7.28
CA PHE A 563 9.21 -14.11 6.76
C PHE A 563 7.92 -14.08 7.58
N ASP A 564 7.37 -15.22 8.04
CA ASP A 564 6.16 -15.23 8.87
C ASP A 564 6.39 -14.52 10.22
N LYS A 565 7.57 -14.69 10.83
CA LYS A 565 7.95 -13.96 12.05
C LYS A 565 8.03 -12.45 11.79
N MET A 566 8.59 -12.04 10.65
CA MET A 566 8.64 -10.63 10.24
C MET A 566 7.25 -10.07 9.97
N ALA A 567 6.43 -10.75 9.18
CA ALA A 567 5.05 -10.34 8.87
C ALA A 567 4.17 -10.16 10.12
N ARG A 568 4.40 -10.97 11.17
CA ARG A 568 3.71 -10.82 12.47
C ARG A 568 4.20 -9.63 13.28
N SER A 569 5.43 -9.18 13.06
CA SER A 569 6.07 -8.09 13.80
C SER A 569 5.82 -6.72 13.16
N ILE A 570 5.49 -6.67 11.86
CA ILE A 570 5.16 -5.41 11.17
C ILE A 570 3.91 -4.76 11.78
N ASN A 571 4.00 -3.46 12.02
CA ASN A 571 2.92 -2.69 12.60
C ASN A 571 1.72 -2.53 11.63
N GLY A 572 0.73 -3.39 11.78
CA GLY A 572 -0.54 -3.28 11.05
C GLY A 572 -1.61 -2.40 11.71
N GLY A 573 -1.30 -1.73 12.83
CA GLY A 573 -2.26 -0.95 13.60
C GLY A 573 -3.42 -1.79 14.19
N SER A 574 -4.52 -1.13 14.54
CA SER A 574 -5.70 -1.74 15.17
C SER A 574 -6.63 -2.50 14.20
N TYR A 575 -6.17 -2.82 12.98
CA TYR A 575 -6.97 -3.47 11.91
C TYR A 575 -7.36 -4.93 12.25
N LYS A 576 -8.33 -5.08 13.14
CA LYS A 576 -8.96 -6.35 13.49
C LYS A 576 -10.25 -6.52 12.70
N ILE A 577 -10.27 -7.52 11.81
CA ILE A 577 -11.52 -8.00 11.22
C ILE A 577 -12.19 -8.90 12.26
N SER A 578 -13.10 -8.34 13.04
CA SER A 578 -13.90 -9.03 14.07
C SER A 578 -15.11 -9.77 13.50
N LYS A 579 -15.15 -9.96 12.18
CA LYS A 579 -16.29 -10.53 11.46
C LYS A 579 -16.24 -12.07 11.45
N PRO A 580 -17.40 -12.74 11.44
CA PRO A 580 -17.53 -14.19 11.53
C PRO A 580 -16.97 -14.90 10.29
N LYS A 581 -16.32 -16.05 10.49
CA LYS A 581 -15.75 -16.86 9.40
C LYS A 581 -16.70 -17.97 8.99
N VAL A 582 -16.74 -18.26 7.70
CA VAL A 582 -17.42 -19.42 7.11
C VAL A 582 -16.48 -20.08 6.10
N SER A 583 -16.72 -21.35 5.77
CA SER A 583 -15.92 -22.03 4.73
C SER A 583 -16.13 -21.37 3.36
N LEU A 584 -15.03 -21.20 2.61
CA LEU A 584 -14.98 -20.51 1.31
C LEU A 584 -15.74 -21.23 0.18
N THR A 585 -16.20 -22.46 0.41
CA THR A 585 -17.00 -23.25 -0.55
C THR A 585 -18.47 -23.40 -0.12
N SER A 586 -18.84 -22.90 1.06
CA SER A 586 -20.16 -23.15 1.64
C SER A 586 -21.31 -22.44 0.91
N ASN A 587 -22.51 -23.03 0.98
CA ASN A 587 -23.74 -22.45 0.43
C ASN A 587 -24.93 -22.72 1.38
N GLY A 588 -25.88 -21.80 1.44
CA GLY A 588 -27.10 -21.95 2.22
C GLY A 588 -27.00 -21.32 3.61
N ILE A 589 -27.54 -22.01 4.64
CA ILE A 589 -27.47 -21.54 6.03
C ILE A 589 -26.31 -22.24 6.73
N VAL A 590 -25.31 -21.46 7.13
CA VAL A 590 -24.03 -21.96 7.64
C VAL A 590 -23.78 -21.40 9.04
N LYS A 591 -23.27 -22.22 9.96
CA LYS A 591 -22.84 -21.75 11.27
C LYS A 591 -21.47 -21.09 11.12
N GLY A 592 -21.36 -19.82 11.51
CA GLY A 592 -20.09 -19.08 11.51
C GLY A 592 -19.23 -19.42 12.71
N SER A 593 -17.97 -18.99 12.68
CA SER A 593 -17.00 -19.17 13.78
C SER A 593 -17.44 -18.54 15.11
N ASP A 594 -18.36 -17.57 15.09
CA ASP A 594 -18.95 -16.96 16.29
C ASP A 594 -20.19 -17.72 16.83
N GLY A 595 -20.48 -18.88 16.25
CA GLY A 595 -21.60 -19.73 16.62
C GLY A 595 -22.97 -19.30 16.07
N LYS A 596 -23.09 -18.14 15.40
CA LYS A 596 -24.35 -17.70 14.77
C LYS A 596 -24.54 -18.34 13.40
N TYR A 597 -25.75 -18.25 12.84
CA TYR A 597 -26.07 -18.80 11.53
C TYR A 597 -26.20 -17.68 10.49
N TYR A 598 -25.57 -17.87 9.34
CA TYR A 598 -25.47 -16.90 8.25
C TYR A 598 -26.02 -17.48 6.96
N TYR A 599 -26.60 -16.63 6.13
CA TYR A 599 -26.88 -16.96 4.74
C TYR A 599 -25.65 -16.70 3.88
N VAL A 600 -25.15 -17.78 3.29
CA VAL A 600 -23.91 -17.82 2.54
C VAL A 600 -24.20 -18.26 1.11
N LYS A 601 -23.56 -17.59 0.15
CA LYS A 601 -23.53 -18.01 -1.26
C LYS A 601 -22.09 -18.03 -1.72
N LYS A 602 -21.66 -19.15 -2.30
CA LYS A 602 -20.30 -19.37 -2.82
C LYS A 602 -19.24 -18.91 -1.82
N GLY A 603 -19.38 -19.32 -0.56
CA GLY A 603 -18.47 -18.98 0.54
C GLY A 603 -18.50 -17.54 1.03
N LEU A 604 -19.41 -16.69 0.53
CA LEU A 604 -19.53 -15.28 0.93
C LEU A 604 -20.80 -15.06 1.75
N ILE A 605 -20.65 -14.45 2.93
CA ILE A 605 -21.77 -14.03 3.76
C ILE A 605 -22.54 -12.93 3.03
N GLN A 606 -23.86 -13.12 2.92
CA GLN A 606 -24.73 -12.19 2.21
C GLN A 606 -25.16 -11.03 3.11
N SER A 607 -24.20 -10.24 3.58
CA SER A 607 -24.37 -9.15 4.57
C SER A 607 -25.38 -8.08 4.14
N GLY A 608 -25.55 -7.83 2.84
CA GLY A 608 -26.57 -6.92 2.29
C GLY A 608 -28.00 -7.49 2.26
N ARG A 609 -28.20 -8.79 2.53
CA ARG A 609 -29.52 -9.44 2.40
C ARG A 609 -30.30 -9.44 3.71
N SER A 610 -31.52 -8.89 3.68
CA SER A 610 -32.49 -8.95 4.79
C SER A 610 -33.85 -9.39 4.28
N GLY A 611 -34.66 -9.99 5.15
CA GLY A 611 -36.03 -10.42 4.86
C GLY A 611 -36.22 -11.93 4.94
N PHE A 612 -37.20 -12.43 4.20
CA PHE A 612 -37.55 -13.85 4.15
C PHE A 612 -36.84 -14.52 2.97
N ILE A 613 -35.85 -15.36 3.25
CA ILE A 613 -35.00 -16.00 2.24
C ILE A 613 -35.27 -17.50 2.25
N LYS A 614 -35.65 -18.05 1.08
CA LYS A 614 -35.85 -19.49 0.90
C LYS A 614 -34.50 -20.16 0.66
N VAL A 615 -34.17 -21.15 1.47
CA VAL A 615 -32.98 -22.00 1.34
C VAL A 615 -33.44 -23.45 1.44
N GLY A 616 -33.34 -24.19 0.33
CA GLY A 616 -33.94 -25.51 0.19
C GLY A 616 -35.45 -25.48 0.42
N LYS A 617 -35.95 -26.36 1.29
CA LYS A 617 -37.38 -26.48 1.65
C LYS A 617 -37.84 -25.47 2.72
N LYS A 618 -36.93 -24.72 3.35
CA LYS A 618 -37.23 -23.82 4.48
C LYS A 618 -37.10 -22.35 4.06
N THR A 619 -37.88 -21.48 4.70
CA THR A 619 -37.75 -20.02 4.55
C THR A 619 -37.28 -19.43 5.87
N TYR A 620 -36.15 -18.73 5.84
CA TYR A 620 -35.51 -18.15 7.02
C TYR A 620 -35.77 -16.65 7.09
N TYR A 621 -35.94 -16.11 8.30
CA TYR A 621 -35.95 -14.68 8.55
C TYR A 621 -34.52 -14.21 8.85
N ILE A 622 -34.01 -13.35 7.97
CA ILE A 622 -32.61 -12.93 7.94
C ILE A 622 -32.54 -11.41 8.08
N LYS A 623 -31.59 -10.91 8.85
CA LYS A 623 -31.23 -9.49 8.90
C LYS A 623 -29.73 -9.35 8.67
N LYS A 624 -29.35 -8.52 7.69
CA LYS A 624 -27.96 -8.28 7.28
C LYS A 624 -27.13 -9.58 7.15
N GLY A 625 -27.68 -10.57 6.45
CA GLY A 625 -27.07 -11.89 6.29
C GLY A 625 -27.20 -12.86 7.48
N VAL A 626 -27.59 -12.39 8.68
CA VAL A 626 -27.68 -13.20 9.90
C VAL A 626 -29.09 -13.78 10.10
N VAL A 627 -29.18 -15.09 10.29
CA VAL A 627 -30.43 -15.78 10.64
C VAL A 627 -30.86 -15.37 12.04
N GLN A 628 -32.11 -14.94 12.16
CA GLN A 628 -32.68 -14.47 13.43
C GLN A 628 -33.19 -15.66 14.26
N ASN A 629 -32.30 -16.56 14.66
CA ASN A 629 -32.61 -17.82 15.35
C ASN A 629 -33.35 -17.64 16.69
N LYS A 630 -33.19 -16.49 17.37
CA LYS A 630 -33.94 -16.13 18.58
C LYS A 630 -35.35 -15.60 18.30
N LYS A 631 -35.69 -15.25 17.05
CA LYS A 631 -36.99 -14.66 16.72
C LYS A 631 -38.09 -15.73 16.66
N THR A 632 -39.06 -15.61 17.57
CA THR A 632 -40.35 -16.31 17.51
C THR A 632 -41.49 -15.30 17.58
N GLY A 633 -42.49 -15.42 16.71
CA GLY A 633 -43.63 -14.49 16.62
C GLY A 633 -43.86 -13.94 15.21
N PHE A 634 -44.75 -12.95 15.10
CA PHE A 634 -45.08 -12.33 13.82
C PHE A 634 -44.01 -11.35 13.34
N VAL A 635 -43.72 -11.40 12.04
CA VAL A 635 -42.82 -10.49 11.34
C VAL A 635 -43.55 -9.96 10.10
N LYS A 636 -43.51 -8.64 9.89
CA LYS A 636 -44.19 -7.97 8.77
C LYS A 636 -43.44 -8.19 7.45
N LYS A 637 -44.17 -8.46 6.37
CA LYS A 637 -43.70 -8.47 4.98
C LYS A 637 -44.76 -7.79 4.10
N GLY A 638 -44.49 -6.56 3.66
CA GLY A 638 -45.49 -5.71 3.00
C GLY A 638 -46.69 -5.46 3.93
N LYS A 639 -47.91 -5.69 3.43
CA LYS A 639 -49.17 -5.56 4.19
C LYS A 639 -49.52 -6.78 5.06
N LYS A 640 -48.74 -7.88 4.99
CA LYS A 640 -49.03 -9.14 5.67
C LYS A 640 -48.06 -9.39 6.83
N TYR A 641 -48.48 -10.20 7.79
CA TYR A 641 -47.62 -10.68 8.88
C TYR A 641 -47.43 -12.19 8.72
N TYR A 642 -46.19 -12.66 8.81
CA TYR A 642 -45.83 -14.07 8.74
C TYR A 642 -45.32 -14.53 10.10
N TYR A 643 -45.69 -15.74 10.51
CA TYR A 643 -45.20 -16.30 11.77
C TYR A 643 -43.82 -16.94 11.56
N VAL A 644 -42.89 -16.55 12.41
CA VAL A 644 -41.53 -17.08 12.47
C VAL A 644 -41.39 -17.85 13.78
N LYS A 645 -40.81 -19.05 13.75
CA LYS A 645 -40.45 -19.86 14.92
C LYS A 645 -38.96 -20.13 14.87
N LYS A 646 -38.22 -19.67 15.88
CA LYS A 646 -36.75 -19.76 15.96
C LYS A 646 -36.04 -19.38 14.65
N GLY A 647 -36.45 -18.26 14.05
CA GLY A 647 -35.89 -17.75 12.80
C GLY A 647 -36.40 -18.41 11.51
N VAL A 648 -37.24 -19.44 11.58
CA VAL A 648 -37.83 -20.12 10.41
C VAL A 648 -39.29 -19.71 10.23
N CYS A 649 -39.66 -19.25 9.03
CA CYS A 649 -41.03 -18.92 8.68
C CYS A 649 -41.87 -20.19 8.57
N SER A 650 -43.04 -20.22 9.23
CA SER A 650 -44.02 -21.26 8.99
C SER A 650 -44.54 -21.16 7.55
N THR A 651 -44.86 -22.30 6.96
CA THR A 651 -45.52 -22.44 5.65
C THR A 651 -46.83 -23.22 5.75
N LYS A 652 -47.25 -23.58 6.97
CA LYS A 652 -48.38 -24.47 7.22
C LYS A 652 -49.69 -23.70 7.43
N ASN A 653 -50.81 -24.40 7.21
CA ASN A 653 -52.11 -24.00 7.74
C ASN A 653 -52.21 -24.56 9.16
N GLU A 654 -52.01 -23.72 10.17
CA GLU A 654 -51.93 -24.17 11.57
C GLU A 654 -52.38 -23.08 12.54
N PHE A 655 -52.56 -23.46 13.80
CA PHE A 655 -52.78 -22.51 14.89
C PHE A 655 -51.49 -22.28 15.65
N VAL A 656 -51.17 -21.02 15.95
CA VAL A 656 -50.02 -20.65 16.77
C VAL A 656 -50.45 -19.76 17.92
N LYS A 657 -49.93 -20.05 19.12
CA LYS A 657 -50.16 -19.24 20.31
C LYS A 657 -49.10 -18.13 20.37
N VAL A 658 -49.57 -16.89 20.50
CA VAL A 658 -48.72 -15.69 20.69
C VAL A 658 -49.32 -14.88 21.82
N GLY A 659 -48.62 -14.83 22.96
CA GLY A 659 -49.19 -14.32 24.21
C GLY A 659 -50.41 -15.13 24.64
N LYS A 660 -51.48 -14.44 25.04
CA LYS A 660 -52.76 -15.07 25.44
C LYS A 660 -53.65 -15.51 24.27
N LYS A 661 -53.29 -15.17 23.02
CA LYS A 661 -54.15 -15.37 21.83
C LYS A 661 -53.63 -16.50 20.94
N THR A 662 -54.55 -17.26 20.35
CA THR A 662 -54.24 -18.30 19.37
C THR A 662 -54.69 -17.86 17.98
N TYR A 663 -53.75 -17.74 17.05
CA TYR A 663 -53.98 -17.22 15.70
C TYR A 663 -53.95 -18.35 14.69
N TYR A 664 -54.88 -18.32 13.73
CA TYR A 664 -54.81 -19.15 12.54
C TYR A 664 -53.83 -18.56 11.53
N LEU A 665 -52.93 -19.41 11.04
CA LEU A 665 -52.05 -19.13 9.93
C LEU A 665 -52.63 -19.75 8.66
N ASN A 666 -52.70 -18.98 7.58
CA ASN A 666 -52.94 -19.49 6.23
C ASN A 666 -51.61 -19.49 5.48
N LYS A 667 -51.04 -20.67 5.25
CA LYS A 667 -49.71 -20.89 4.66
C LYS A 667 -48.65 -20.02 5.34
N GLY A 668 -48.66 -20.01 6.68
CA GLY A 668 -47.76 -19.21 7.53
C GLY A 668 -48.13 -17.73 7.74
N ALA A 669 -49.02 -17.16 6.92
CA ALA A 669 -49.47 -15.78 7.07
C ALA A 669 -50.59 -15.67 8.12
N LYS A 670 -50.50 -14.65 8.98
CA LYS A 670 -51.54 -14.29 9.96
C LYS A 670 -52.84 -14.02 9.22
N ASN A 671 -53.86 -14.84 9.46
CA ASN A 671 -55.20 -14.57 8.94
C ASN A 671 -55.83 -13.41 9.71
N THR A 672 -56.59 -12.57 9.03
CA THR A 672 -57.37 -11.47 9.62
C THR A 672 -58.87 -11.62 9.36
N LYS A 673 -59.26 -12.59 8.53
CA LYS A 673 -60.67 -12.82 8.16
C LYS A 673 -61.41 -13.66 9.20
N THR A 674 -62.71 -13.41 9.32
CA THR A 674 -63.66 -14.28 10.05
C THR A 674 -64.20 -15.33 9.09
N GLY A 675 -64.32 -16.59 9.53
CA GLY A 675 -64.89 -17.66 8.71
C GLY A 675 -64.40 -19.06 9.08
N PHE A 676 -64.76 -20.04 8.25
CA PHE A 676 -64.31 -21.42 8.41
C PHE A 676 -62.94 -21.64 7.75
N VAL A 677 -62.04 -22.33 8.46
CA VAL A 677 -60.67 -22.64 8.01
C VAL A 677 -60.32 -24.09 8.31
N LYS A 678 -59.51 -24.71 7.45
CA LYS A 678 -59.11 -26.13 7.59
C LYS A 678 -57.71 -26.24 8.19
N VAL A 679 -57.58 -27.03 9.26
CA VAL A 679 -56.30 -27.40 9.88
C VAL A 679 -56.30 -28.91 10.05
N GLY A 680 -55.41 -29.62 9.36
CA GLY A 680 -55.43 -31.08 9.27
C GLY A 680 -56.76 -31.59 8.70
N LYS A 681 -57.37 -32.57 9.37
CA LYS A 681 -58.68 -33.15 9.00
C LYS A 681 -59.87 -32.32 9.49
N ALA A 682 -59.66 -31.38 10.43
CA ALA A 682 -60.74 -30.62 11.06
C ALA A 682 -60.99 -29.26 10.39
N THR A 683 -62.23 -28.77 10.49
CA THR A 683 -62.63 -27.43 10.06
C THR A 683 -63.02 -26.59 11.28
N TYR A 684 -62.38 -25.45 11.45
CA TYR A 684 -62.53 -24.55 12.60
C TYR A 684 -63.21 -23.26 12.17
N TYR A 685 -64.01 -22.67 13.05
CA TYR A 685 -64.48 -21.30 12.90
C TYR A 685 -63.54 -20.34 13.62
N VAL A 686 -63.04 -19.35 12.88
CA VAL A 686 -62.16 -18.30 13.40
C VAL A 686 -62.83 -16.94 13.31
N LYS A 687 -62.65 -16.08 14.32
CA LYS A 687 -63.16 -14.70 14.34
C LYS A 687 -61.98 -13.74 14.21
N LYS A 688 -61.96 -12.91 13.16
CA LYS A 688 -60.84 -12.02 12.82
C LYS A 688 -59.47 -12.76 12.84
N GLY A 689 -59.46 -14.03 12.39
CA GLY A 689 -58.30 -14.91 12.38
C GLY A 689 -57.90 -15.56 13.72
N LEU A 690 -58.62 -15.32 14.81
CA LEU A 690 -58.38 -15.94 16.11
C LEU A 690 -59.14 -17.26 16.23
N LYS A 691 -58.51 -18.27 16.85
CA LYS A 691 -59.18 -19.50 17.29
C LYS A 691 -60.26 -19.12 18.29
N THR A 692 -61.44 -19.70 18.13
CA THR A 692 -62.57 -19.52 19.04
C THR A 692 -62.83 -20.81 19.81
N ASP A 693 -63.44 -20.67 20.98
CA ASP A 693 -64.05 -21.74 21.80
C ASP A 693 -65.58 -21.71 21.70
N LYS A 694 -66.12 -20.90 20.77
CA LYS A 694 -67.55 -20.68 20.61
C LYS A 694 -68.27 -21.99 20.26
N THR A 695 -69.35 -22.27 20.99
CA THR A 695 -70.35 -23.29 20.63
C THR A 695 -71.60 -22.59 20.11
N ALA A 696 -71.92 -22.74 18.83
CA ALA A 696 -73.04 -22.08 18.17
C ALA A 696 -73.37 -22.70 16.80
N PHE A 697 -74.56 -22.37 16.26
CA PHE A 697 -74.85 -22.49 14.83
C PHE A 697 -74.27 -21.27 14.09
N ILE A 698 -73.43 -21.52 13.08
CA ILE A 698 -72.75 -20.48 12.31
C ILE A 698 -73.08 -20.65 10.82
N LYS A 699 -73.51 -19.57 10.16
CA LYS A 699 -73.79 -19.57 8.72
C LYS A 699 -72.53 -19.84 7.88
N ASN A 700 -72.67 -20.71 6.89
CA ASN A 700 -71.70 -20.99 5.84
C ASN A 700 -72.46 -21.10 4.50
N GLY A 701 -72.58 -19.98 3.79
CA GLY A 701 -73.54 -19.86 2.68
C GLY A 701 -74.98 -19.99 3.18
N LYS A 702 -75.80 -20.80 2.50
CA LYS A 702 -77.21 -21.07 2.88
C LYS A 702 -77.36 -22.04 4.06
N LYS A 703 -76.26 -22.64 4.56
CA LYS A 703 -76.28 -23.68 5.61
C LYS A 703 -75.93 -23.08 6.98
N GLU A 704 -76.58 -23.55 8.05
CA GLU A 704 -76.17 -23.27 9.43
C GLU A 704 -75.41 -24.46 10.02
N CYS A 705 -74.09 -24.31 10.17
CA CYS A 705 -73.20 -25.38 10.63
C CYS A 705 -73.13 -25.44 12.16
N TYR A 706 -73.23 -26.65 12.73
CA TYR A 706 -73.04 -26.86 14.17
C TYR A 706 -71.54 -26.78 14.52
N VAL A 707 -71.17 -25.73 15.22
CA VAL A 707 -69.81 -25.52 15.75
C VAL A 707 -69.84 -25.76 17.25
N LYS A 708 -68.99 -26.68 17.74
CA LYS A 708 -68.77 -26.93 19.18
C LYS A 708 -67.31 -26.69 19.51
N ASN A 709 -67.04 -25.85 20.51
CA ASN A 709 -65.70 -25.44 20.93
C ASN A 709 -64.84 -24.93 19.74
N GLY A 710 -65.47 -24.15 18.85
CA GLY A 710 -64.85 -23.59 17.65
C GLY A 710 -64.62 -24.58 16.49
N VAL A 711 -65.02 -25.85 16.61
CA VAL A 711 -64.85 -26.88 15.56
C VAL A 711 -66.20 -27.23 14.92
N TRP A 712 -66.26 -27.22 13.59
CA TRP A 712 -67.43 -27.70 12.86
C TRP A 712 -67.53 -29.24 12.96
N LYS A 713 -68.60 -29.72 13.58
CA LYS A 713 -68.86 -31.14 13.81
C LYS A 713 -69.51 -31.81 12.59
N LYS A 714 -68.77 -31.92 11.49
CA LYS A 714 -69.24 -32.44 10.19
C LYS A 714 -69.85 -33.85 10.21
N SER A 715 -69.47 -34.70 11.16
CA SER A 715 -70.00 -36.06 11.30
C SER A 715 -71.20 -36.15 12.24
N TYR A 716 -71.48 -35.12 13.04
CA TYR A 716 -72.50 -35.19 14.08
C TYR A 716 -73.90 -35.23 13.48
N THR A 717 -74.69 -36.21 13.91
CA THR A 717 -76.12 -36.30 13.63
C THR A 717 -76.85 -36.54 14.94
N GLY A 718 -77.85 -35.72 15.25
CA GLY A 718 -78.58 -35.78 16.52
C GLY A 718 -79.13 -34.42 16.94
N ASN A 719 -79.79 -34.38 18.10
CA ASN A 719 -80.35 -33.16 18.68
C ASN A 719 -79.26 -32.34 19.39
N VAL A 720 -79.34 -31.00 19.30
CA VAL A 720 -78.44 -30.06 19.98
C VAL A 720 -79.25 -28.96 20.64
N THR A 721 -79.04 -28.76 21.94
CA THR A 721 -79.60 -27.61 22.67
C THR A 721 -78.73 -26.37 22.48
N TYR A 722 -79.31 -25.27 22.01
CA TYR A 722 -78.66 -23.98 21.86
C TYR A 722 -79.66 -22.84 22.10
N ARG A 723 -79.31 -21.89 22.99
CA ARG A 723 -80.16 -20.75 23.36
C ARG A 723 -81.61 -21.15 23.71
N LYS A 724 -81.77 -22.10 24.64
CA LYS A 724 -83.05 -22.62 25.13
C LYS A 724 -83.93 -23.36 24.08
N HIS A 725 -83.37 -23.68 22.92
CA HIS A 725 -84.06 -24.43 21.86
C HIS A 725 -83.27 -25.69 21.49
N VAL A 726 -83.96 -26.74 21.05
CA VAL A 726 -83.42 -28.00 20.54
C VAL A 726 -83.50 -28.01 19.02
N TYR A 727 -82.37 -28.23 18.36
CA TYR A 727 -82.29 -28.31 16.91
C TYR A 727 -81.81 -29.69 16.46
N TYR A 728 -82.43 -30.26 15.44
CA TYR A 728 -81.94 -31.48 14.81
C TYR A 728 -80.81 -31.12 13.83
N VAL A 729 -79.66 -31.74 14.02
CA VAL A 729 -78.46 -31.58 13.20
C VAL A 729 -78.23 -32.87 12.44
N LYS A 730 -78.01 -32.80 11.11
CA LYS A 730 -77.65 -33.95 10.27
C LYS A 730 -76.32 -33.65 9.59
N LYS A 731 -75.33 -34.54 9.76
CA LYS A 731 -73.96 -34.36 9.22
C LYS A 731 -73.40 -32.95 9.50
N GLY A 732 -73.59 -32.46 10.72
CA GLY A 732 -73.08 -31.18 11.20
C GLY A 732 -73.80 -29.93 10.67
N VAL A 733 -74.97 -30.06 10.04
CA VAL A 733 -75.79 -28.94 9.55
C VAL A 733 -77.16 -28.96 10.25
N LYS A 734 -77.61 -27.80 10.73
CA LYS A 734 -78.95 -27.62 11.31
C LYS A 734 -80.00 -27.85 10.23
N VAL A 735 -80.97 -28.72 10.52
CA VAL A 735 -82.05 -29.09 9.60
C VAL A 735 -83.35 -28.40 10.01
N LYS A 736 -83.77 -28.60 11.26
CA LYS A 736 -85.03 -28.04 11.79
C LYS A 736 -84.94 -27.76 13.29
N LYS A 737 -85.79 -26.87 13.79
CA LYS A 737 -86.07 -26.70 15.21
C LYS A 737 -87.01 -27.84 15.65
N VAL A 738 -86.71 -28.46 16.78
CA VAL A 738 -87.46 -29.61 17.34
C VAL A 738 -88.30 -29.16 18.53
N ARG A 739 -87.74 -28.27 19.36
CA ARG A 739 -88.37 -27.62 20.51
C ARG A 739 -87.72 -26.24 20.66
#